data_AF-A0A942WG37-F1
#
_entry.id   AF-A0A942WG37-F1
#
_cell.length_a   1.000
_cell.length_b   1.000
_cell.length_c   1.000
_cell.angle_alpha   90.00
_cell.angle_beta   90.00
_cell.angle_gamma   90.00
#
_symmetry.space_group_name_H-M   'P 1'
#
loop_
_entity.id
_entity.type
_entity.pdbx_description
1 polymer ?
#
loop_
_entity_poly.entity_id
_entity_poly.type
_entity_poly.pdbx_seq_one_letter_code
_entity_poly.pdbx_strand_id
1 'polypeptide(L)'
;MSAIRLLQAERKEEIQHLHRQFMSGGILQRELWEEAEKFLIQREIYDVILAEEQDLREYKQTLLDSGNYTKKQVKEQSSALRKIQKYWIETEYGELLLEIRESQVSDEALKGNIKRFLIRQGIHHIKEIDYTVRSRYEAELKKMWDEASVMRYLKVFDHIKQYSIQKEIESLPGRIEHRRKYQAQVVFLPYLPDLELVKDFEYVRDKQELVWDFFRRASEKLKKQVFLLLNYILDNLYRDDPKERRVRYLLPLHWLYDFCVEEEIDDLEGLELEQIQRFEKIVEQKVVNVKNSMQIIDNSRKILFLTAPEIHWHANVWYMERFHLSEDRLNPSNPVQRLSFIEVTNKKNRELLQEYAKYHVGIGGLTIANIRGQLYEVKRLLEYFKEEESICQVDENQLDDYFRKLEEKDTKDDTFNKRIVHYIKFYQFLNVRGYMKEIPFKPEYYLKKTYPEHHDRTVEEKVYMEILHKLYAFPLVPRLIFLHLWCTGLRISEVCTLKGDAYYWDGEDAWLKVYQIKMKADKMIPIPLVMYRIMRKYIEREHIRPKDYIFKGKDGGAYRGTTFRQEFQQYCDKNGIADGSYIFKTHDYRHTLATQFYDEDVSIQTIRDYLGHFSEEMTKQYVDFMPKRIEKASDTYFKKPENDLASTIKAKKRGERK
;
A
#
# COMPACT_ATOMS: atom_id res chain seq x y z
N MET A 1 -40.36 44.44 27.68
CA MET A 1 -41.71 44.45 27.07
C MET A 1 -41.76 44.03 25.59
N SER A 2 -40.64 43.94 24.84
CA SER A 2 -40.65 43.52 23.42
C SER A 2 -40.75 42.00 23.22
N ALA A 3 -40.04 41.19 24.02
CA ALA A 3 -40.04 39.72 23.88
C ALA A 3 -41.41 39.07 24.16
N ILE A 4 -42.16 39.59 25.16
CA ILE A 4 -43.51 39.07 25.49
C ILE A 4 -44.51 39.43 24.38
N ARG A 5 -44.41 40.62 23.76
CA ARG A 5 -45.27 40.99 22.62
C ARG A 5 -44.95 40.19 21.36
N LEU A 6 -43.69 39.85 21.12
CA LEU A 6 -43.27 38.97 20.01
C LEU A 6 -43.81 37.55 20.21
N LEU A 7 -43.62 36.97 21.40
CA LEU A 7 -44.17 35.65 21.74
C LEU A 7 -45.71 35.61 21.69
N GLN A 8 -46.39 36.70 22.06
CA GLN A 8 -47.85 36.82 21.94
C GLN A 8 -48.32 36.99 20.49
N ALA A 9 -47.51 37.60 19.64
CA ALA A 9 -47.81 37.77 18.21
C ALA A 9 -47.61 36.46 17.44
N GLU A 10 -46.49 35.76 17.68
CA GLU A 10 -46.21 34.42 17.11
C GLU A 10 -47.31 33.42 17.49
N ARG A 11 -47.64 33.33 18.79
CA ARG A 11 -48.71 32.43 19.28
C ARG A 11 -50.08 32.75 18.66
N LYS A 12 -50.33 34.01 18.29
CA LYS A 12 -51.57 34.43 17.62
C LYS A 12 -51.60 34.01 16.14
N GLU A 13 -50.47 34.07 15.46
CA GLU A 13 -50.33 33.60 14.07
C GLU A 13 -50.46 32.07 13.97
N GLU A 14 -49.87 31.35 14.91
CA GLU A 14 -49.98 29.88 15.03
C GLU A 14 -51.44 29.43 15.25
N ILE A 15 -52.17 30.06 16.18
CA ILE A 15 -53.59 29.78 16.39
C ILE A 15 -54.41 30.13 15.14
N GLN A 16 -54.09 31.22 14.44
CA GLN A 16 -54.76 31.55 13.18
C GLN A 16 -54.47 30.54 12.08
N HIS A 17 -53.27 29.98 12.04
CA HIS A 17 -52.92 28.91 11.11
C HIS A 17 -53.75 27.66 11.38
N LEU A 18 -53.80 27.19 12.63
CA LEU A 18 -54.64 26.07 13.03
C LEU A 18 -56.12 26.30 12.67
N HIS A 19 -56.64 27.51 12.95
CA HIS A 19 -58.02 27.88 12.63
C HIS A 19 -58.31 27.80 11.13
N ARG A 20 -57.37 28.29 10.29
CA ARG A 20 -57.48 28.18 8.83
C ARG A 20 -57.52 26.72 8.38
N GLN A 21 -56.71 25.85 8.99
CA GLN A 21 -56.71 24.42 8.67
C GLN A 21 -58.08 23.78 8.95
N PHE A 22 -58.70 24.09 10.09
CA PHE A 22 -60.04 23.58 10.38
C PHE A 22 -61.13 24.14 9.44
N MET A 23 -61.05 25.42 9.10
CA MET A 23 -62.02 26.08 8.19
C MET A 23 -61.97 25.56 6.74
N SER A 24 -60.79 25.15 6.27
CA SER A 24 -60.57 24.73 4.87
C SER A 24 -60.28 23.23 4.71
N GLY A 25 -60.26 22.46 5.80
CA GLY A 25 -59.93 21.03 5.85
C GLY A 25 -60.97 20.04 5.31
N GLY A 26 -61.88 20.48 4.43
CA GLY A 26 -62.88 19.64 3.77
C GLY A 26 -64.15 19.30 4.58
N ILE A 27 -64.25 19.69 5.86
CA ILE A 27 -65.48 19.54 6.68
C ILE A 27 -65.99 20.93 7.12
N LEU A 28 -67.08 21.38 6.50
CA LEU A 28 -67.62 22.73 6.69
C LEU A 28 -68.54 22.89 7.92
N GLN A 29 -68.90 21.79 8.59
CA GLN A 29 -69.75 21.83 9.79
C GLN A 29 -68.91 22.22 11.00
N ARG A 30 -69.05 23.47 11.45
CA ARG A 30 -68.31 24.04 12.57
C ARG A 30 -68.47 23.25 13.86
N GLU A 31 -69.67 22.70 14.11
CA GLU A 31 -69.93 21.94 15.34
C GLU A 31 -69.07 20.66 15.43
N LEU A 32 -68.55 20.14 14.31
CA LEU A 32 -67.78 18.90 14.26
C LEU A 32 -66.28 19.06 14.56
N TRP A 33 -65.77 20.29 14.62
CA TRP A 33 -64.34 20.53 14.80
C TRP A 33 -63.96 21.63 15.79
N GLU A 34 -64.89 22.49 16.20
CA GLU A 34 -64.61 23.59 17.14
C GLU A 34 -64.07 23.07 18.49
N GLU A 35 -64.54 21.91 18.95
CA GLU A 35 -64.04 21.30 20.18
C GLU A 35 -62.67 20.62 19.99
N ALA A 36 -62.37 20.17 18.76
CA ALA A 36 -61.06 19.63 18.40
C ALA A 36 -60.00 20.73 18.33
N GLU A 37 -60.35 21.89 17.76
CA GLU A 37 -59.47 23.06 17.71
C GLU A 37 -59.08 23.52 19.13
N LYS A 38 -60.06 23.65 20.04
CA LYS A 38 -59.78 24.00 21.45
C LYS A 38 -58.88 22.97 22.13
N PHE A 39 -59.12 21.69 21.89
CA PHE A 39 -58.30 20.61 22.46
C PHE A 39 -56.84 20.72 22.00
N LEU A 40 -56.61 20.92 20.69
CA LEU A 40 -55.24 21.05 20.16
C LEU A 40 -54.53 22.29 20.69
N ILE A 41 -55.23 23.43 20.79
CA ILE A 41 -54.68 24.65 21.42
C ILE A 41 -54.31 24.41 22.89
N GLN A 42 -55.14 23.68 23.64
CA GLN A 42 -54.83 23.31 25.04
C GLN A 42 -53.61 22.40 25.16
N ARG A 43 -53.32 21.60 24.13
CA ARG A 43 -52.13 20.75 24.03
C ARG A 43 -50.92 21.46 23.41
N GLU A 44 -51.03 22.76 23.14
CA GLU A 44 -50.01 23.55 22.44
C GLU A 44 -49.65 22.96 21.05
N ILE A 45 -50.62 22.34 20.38
CA ILE A 45 -50.52 21.84 19.01
C ILE A 45 -51.22 22.84 18.09
N TYR A 46 -50.45 23.55 17.26
CA TYR A 46 -50.96 24.60 16.39
C TYR A 46 -50.95 24.25 14.90
N ASP A 47 -50.70 22.98 14.58
CA ASP A 47 -50.83 22.43 13.24
C ASP A 47 -51.49 21.04 13.36
N VAL A 48 -52.62 20.86 12.68
CA VAL A 48 -53.39 19.60 12.72
C VAL A 48 -52.54 18.42 12.21
N ILE A 49 -51.58 18.66 11.31
CA ILE A 49 -50.69 17.64 10.77
C ILE A 49 -49.78 17.05 11.85
N LEU A 50 -49.37 17.86 12.83
CA LEU A 50 -48.44 17.45 13.89
C LEU A 50 -49.10 16.66 15.03
N ALA A 51 -50.43 16.61 15.09
CA ALA A 51 -51.14 15.87 16.14
C ALA A 51 -50.86 14.35 16.06
N GLU A 52 -50.41 13.75 17.17
CA GLU A 52 -50.03 12.34 17.20
C GLU A 52 -51.24 11.42 17.42
N GLU A 53 -51.07 10.12 17.14
CA GLU A 53 -52.14 9.13 17.35
C GLU A 53 -52.59 9.07 18.83
N GLN A 54 -51.70 9.39 19.76
CA GLN A 54 -52.02 9.52 21.17
C GLN A 54 -52.92 10.72 21.44
N ASP A 55 -52.64 11.89 20.85
CA ASP A 55 -53.48 13.09 20.96
C ASP A 55 -54.89 12.84 20.41
N LEU A 56 -55.00 12.14 19.29
CA LEU A 56 -56.30 11.78 18.70
C LEU A 56 -57.10 10.80 19.57
N ARG A 57 -56.42 9.89 20.28
CA ARG A 57 -57.05 8.98 21.25
C ARG A 57 -57.48 9.72 22.51
N GLU A 58 -56.62 10.60 23.00
CA GLU A 58 -56.89 11.40 24.19
C GLU A 58 -58.00 12.39 23.95
N TYR A 59 -58.08 13.02 22.77
CA TYR A 59 -59.22 13.84 22.34
C TYR A 59 -60.53 13.04 22.39
N LYS A 60 -60.53 11.83 21.82
CA LYS A 60 -61.70 10.94 21.87
C LYS A 60 -62.07 10.59 23.32
N GLN A 61 -61.08 10.38 24.19
CA GLN A 61 -61.31 10.09 25.60
C GLN A 61 -61.87 11.32 26.34
N THR A 62 -61.34 12.52 26.09
CA THR A 62 -61.85 13.76 26.68
C THR A 62 -63.31 14.02 26.28
N LEU A 63 -63.65 13.73 25.02
CA LEU A 63 -65.04 13.80 24.56
C LEU A 63 -65.97 12.81 25.28
N LEU A 64 -65.50 11.58 25.55
CA LEU A 64 -66.25 10.58 26.33
C LEU A 64 -66.43 11.01 27.79
N ASP A 65 -65.36 11.52 28.39
CA ASP A 65 -65.31 11.89 29.81
C ASP A 65 -66.13 13.17 30.10
N SER A 66 -66.30 14.04 29.10
CA SER A 66 -67.10 15.27 29.22
C SER A 66 -68.58 15.02 29.51
N GLY A 67 -69.11 13.83 29.18
CA GLY A 67 -70.54 13.49 29.31
C GLY A 67 -71.49 14.28 28.40
N ASN A 68 -71.00 15.27 27.66
CA ASN A 68 -71.78 16.22 26.87
C ASN A 68 -72.18 15.67 25.48
N TYR A 69 -71.64 14.52 25.08
CA TYR A 69 -71.82 13.95 23.75
C TYR A 69 -72.28 12.50 23.81
N THR A 70 -73.22 12.12 22.95
CA THR A 70 -73.60 10.72 22.75
C THR A 70 -72.43 9.93 22.13
N LYS A 71 -72.39 8.60 22.33
CA LYS A 71 -71.38 7.73 21.69
C LYS A 71 -71.28 7.91 20.17
N LYS A 72 -72.40 8.26 19.51
CA LYS A 72 -72.46 8.56 18.08
C LYS A 72 -71.77 9.89 17.74
N GLN A 73 -72.08 10.95 18.48
CA GLN A 73 -71.46 12.27 18.31
C GLN A 73 -69.95 12.26 18.61
N VAL A 74 -69.51 11.53 19.64
CA VAL A 74 -68.07 11.35 19.92
C VAL A 74 -67.35 10.70 18.74
N LYS A 75 -67.97 9.69 18.11
CA LYS A 75 -67.39 9.02 16.93
C LYS A 75 -67.34 9.96 15.72
N GLU A 76 -68.37 10.79 15.53
CA GLU A 76 -68.43 11.78 14.44
C GLU A 76 -67.37 12.88 14.62
N GLN A 77 -67.26 13.49 15.81
CA GLN A 77 -66.25 14.49 16.18
C GLN A 77 -64.81 13.96 16.03
N SER A 78 -64.52 12.80 16.64
CA SER A 78 -63.20 12.17 16.53
C SER A 78 -62.87 11.77 15.08
N SER A 79 -63.86 11.35 14.29
CA SER A 79 -63.65 11.07 12.87
C SER A 79 -63.43 12.34 12.05
N ALA A 80 -64.08 13.45 12.40
CA ALA A 80 -63.91 14.73 11.74
C ALA A 80 -62.47 15.24 11.90
N LEU A 81 -61.93 15.25 13.12
CA LEU A 81 -60.53 15.62 13.36
C LEU A 81 -59.56 14.77 12.54
N ARG A 82 -59.77 13.44 12.51
CA ARG A 82 -58.94 12.52 11.68
C ARG A 82 -59.05 12.80 10.19
N LYS A 83 -60.23 13.18 9.68
CA LYS A 83 -60.45 13.52 8.27
C LYS A 83 -59.78 14.85 7.91
N ILE A 84 -59.88 15.85 8.78
CA ILE A 84 -59.23 17.16 8.60
C ILE A 84 -57.71 16.97 8.59
N GLN A 85 -57.18 16.24 9.58
CA GLN A 85 -55.76 15.89 9.60
C GLN A 85 -55.33 15.18 8.31
N LYS A 86 -56.08 14.16 7.90
CA LYS A 86 -55.78 13.41 6.68
C LYS A 86 -55.81 14.31 5.43
N TYR A 87 -56.77 15.24 5.33
CA TYR A 87 -56.88 16.18 4.23
C TYR A 87 -55.63 17.06 4.12
N TRP A 88 -55.15 17.64 5.23
CA TRP A 88 -53.95 18.48 5.22
C TRP A 88 -52.68 17.69 4.95
N ILE A 89 -52.56 16.49 5.51
CA ILE A 89 -51.46 15.57 5.20
C ILE A 89 -51.43 15.24 3.70
N GLU A 90 -52.57 14.94 3.08
CA GLU A 90 -52.65 14.65 1.64
C GLU A 90 -52.41 15.89 0.77
N THR A 91 -52.76 17.09 1.26
CA THR A 91 -52.58 18.35 0.54
C THR A 91 -51.13 18.83 0.57
N GLU A 92 -50.46 18.78 1.72
CA GLU A 92 -49.10 19.31 1.90
C GLU A 92 -47.99 18.29 1.66
N TYR A 93 -48.27 17.00 1.92
CA TYR A 93 -47.30 15.90 1.80
C TYR A 93 -47.74 14.84 0.80
N GLY A 94 -48.70 15.16 -0.09
CA GLY A 94 -49.22 14.23 -1.09
C GLY A 94 -48.15 13.58 -1.97
N GLU A 95 -47.15 14.36 -2.38
CA GLU A 95 -46.02 13.88 -3.19
C GLU A 95 -45.14 12.90 -2.40
N LEU A 96 -44.75 13.23 -1.16
CA LEU A 96 -44.05 12.30 -0.25
C LEU A 96 -44.79 10.97 -0.12
N LEU A 97 -46.11 11.02 0.10
CA LEU A 97 -46.94 9.83 0.30
C LEU A 97 -47.02 8.96 -0.95
N LEU A 98 -47.01 9.58 -2.14
CA LEU A 98 -46.92 8.91 -3.43
C LEU A 98 -45.55 8.24 -3.58
N GLU A 99 -44.46 8.96 -3.36
CA GLU A 99 -43.08 8.45 -3.46
C GLU A 99 -42.84 7.24 -2.53
N ILE A 100 -43.30 7.30 -1.28
CA ILE A 100 -43.19 6.18 -0.32
C ILE A 100 -44.09 5.00 -0.72
N ARG A 101 -45.21 5.25 -1.39
CA ARG A 101 -46.08 4.17 -1.90
C ARG A 101 -45.41 3.45 -3.08
N GLU A 102 -44.77 4.20 -3.97
CA GLU A 102 -44.08 3.70 -5.15
C GLU A 102 -42.80 2.91 -4.85
N SER A 103 -42.20 3.07 -3.67
CA SER A 103 -40.89 2.48 -3.31
C SER A 103 -40.84 0.94 -3.20
N GLN A 104 -41.89 0.22 -3.61
CA GLN A 104 -42.01 -1.26 -3.64
C GLN A 104 -41.62 -2.03 -2.36
N VAL A 105 -41.44 -1.36 -1.22
CA VAL A 105 -41.14 -2.05 0.05
C VAL A 105 -42.41 -2.76 0.59
N SER A 106 -42.33 -4.03 0.97
CA SER A 106 -43.51 -4.88 1.22
C SER A 106 -44.23 -4.62 2.56
N ASP A 107 -43.68 -3.81 3.46
CA ASP A 107 -44.19 -3.67 4.84
C ASP A 107 -44.95 -2.36 5.08
N GLU A 108 -46.27 -2.39 4.90
CA GLU A 108 -47.14 -1.21 5.03
C GLU A 108 -47.21 -0.64 6.46
N ALA A 109 -47.04 -1.47 7.49
CA ALA A 109 -47.06 -1.00 8.87
C ALA A 109 -45.82 -0.13 9.17
N LEU A 110 -44.64 -0.58 8.70
CA LEU A 110 -43.38 0.16 8.86
C LEU A 110 -43.38 1.45 8.04
N LYS A 111 -43.93 1.42 6.81
CA LYS A 111 -44.13 2.63 5.99
C LYS A 111 -44.98 3.67 6.71
N GLY A 112 -46.02 3.26 7.44
CA GLY A 112 -46.86 4.15 8.23
C GLY A 112 -46.08 4.94 9.29
N ASN A 113 -45.14 4.29 9.98
CA ASN A 113 -44.28 4.94 10.97
C ASN A 113 -43.28 5.90 10.32
N ILE A 114 -42.66 5.50 9.21
CA ILE A 114 -41.70 6.36 8.48
C ILE A 114 -42.40 7.61 7.93
N LYS A 115 -43.60 7.46 7.36
CA LYS A 115 -44.43 8.61 6.89
C LYS A 115 -44.63 9.64 8.00
N ARG A 116 -45.08 9.20 9.18
CA ARG A 116 -45.28 10.08 10.33
C ARG A 116 -43.99 10.76 10.78
N PHE A 117 -42.88 10.04 10.79
CA PHE A 117 -41.59 10.61 11.15
C PHE A 117 -41.14 11.69 10.16
N LEU A 118 -41.19 11.41 8.85
CA LEU A 118 -40.77 12.37 7.82
C LEU A 118 -41.62 13.63 7.82
N ILE A 119 -42.94 13.50 7.99
CA ILE A 119 -43.87 14.63 8.12
C ILE A 119 -43.52 15.49 9.35
N ARG A 120 -43.27 14.87 10.51
CA ARG A 120 -42.84 15.61 11.72
C ARG A 120 -41.49 16.33 11.55
N GLN A 121 -40.63 15.84 10.65
CA GLN A 121 -39.36 16.50 10.31
C GLN A 121 -39.50 17.54 9.18
N GLY A 122 -40.71 17.75 8.64
CA GLY A 122 -40.95 18.71 7.55
C GLY A 122 -40.35 18.28 6.21
N ILE A 123 -40.17 16.98 5.98
CA ILE A 123 -39.59 16.45 4.74
C ILE A 123 -40.70 16.24 3.73
N HIS A 124 -40.63 16.92 2.58
CA HIS A 124 -41.67 16.86 1.54
C HIS A 124 -41.35 15.86 0.42
N HIS A 125 -40.09 15.48 0.23
CA HIS A 125 -39.67 14.47 -0.74
C HIS A 125 -38.67 13.46 -0.16
N ILE A 126 -38.73 12.21 -0.62
CA ILE A 126 -37.78 11.15 -0.21
C ILE A 126 -36.33 11.45 -0.64
N LYS A 127 -36.13 12.31 -1.64
CA LYS A 127 -34.80 12.76 -2.07
C LYS A 127 -34.09 13.61 -1.02
N GLU A 128 -34.83 14.27 -0.14
CA GLU A 128 -34.28 15.11 0.94
C GLU A 128 -33.73 14.28 2.10
N ILE A 129 -34.04 12.98 2.15
CA ILE A 129 -33.51 12.09 3.17
C ILE A 129 -31.99 11.99 3.02
N ASP A 130 -31.27 12.30 4.10
CA ASP A 130 -29.83 12.11 4.23
C ASP A 130 -29.50 11.26 5.47
N TYR A 131 -28.21 11.09 5.75
CA TYR A 131 -27.79 10.33 6.94
C TYR A 131 -28.18 11.01 8.25
N THR A 132 -28.29 12.34 8.31
CA THR A 132 -28.66 13.06 9.52
C THR A 132 -30.11 12.79 9.89
N VAL A 133 -31.01 12.76 8.90
CA VAL A 133 -32.42 12.36 9.07
C VAL A 133 -32.50 10.91 9.52
N ARG A 134 -31.75 10.00 8.87
CA ARG A 134 -31.66 8.59 9.26
C ARG A 134 -31.23 8.42 10.72
N SER A 135 -30.22 9.18 11.16
CA SER A 135 -29.69 9.14 12.53
C SER A 135 -30.71 9.60 13.57
N ARG A 136 -31.48 10.66 13.27
CA ARG A 136 -32.60 11.09 14.14
C ARG A 136 -33.66 10.02 14.25
N TYR A 137 -34.01 9.37 13.14
CA TYR A 137 -34.98 8.27 13.14
C TYR A 137 -34.50 7.09 14.00
N GLU A 138 -33.23 6.70 13.85
CA GLU A 138 -32.61 5.66 14.68
C GLU A 138 -32.67 6.00 16.18
N ALA A 139 -32.37 7.24 16.55
CA ALA A 139 -32.40 7.70 17.95
C ALA A 139 -33.82 7.66 18.56
N GLU A 140 -34.86 7.96 17.77
CA GLU A 140 -36.25 7.83 18.21
C GLU A 140 -36.66 6.37 18.38
N LEU A 141 -36.32 5.51 17.42
CA LEU A 141 -36.67 4.10 17.48
C LEU A 141 -36.03 3.40 18.68
N LYS A 142 -34.78 3.72 19.00
CA LYS A 142 -34.05 3.18 20.17
C LYS A 142 -34.71 3.49 21.51
N LYS A 143 -35.59 4.50 21.60
CA LYS A 143 -36.33 4.82 22.83
C LYS A 143 -37.57 3.94 23.02
N MET A 144 -38.12 3.40 21.94
CA MET A 144 -39.43 2.75 21.94
C MET A 144 -39.36 1.24 21.61
N TRP A 145 -38.29 0.78 20.98
CA TRP A 145 -38.19 -0.55 20.40
C TRP A 145 -36.86 -1.24 20.76
N ASP A 146 -36.86 -2.57 20.71
CA ASP A 146 -35.67 -3.39 20.83
C ASP A 146 -34.77 -3.31 19.58
N GLU A 147 -33.51 -3.74 19.70
CA GLU A 147 -32.51 -3.62 18.64
C GLU A 147 -32.90 -4.33 17.33
N ALA A 148 -33.56 -5.49 17.39
CA ALA A 148 -33.98 -6.22 16.20
C ALA A 148 -35.10 -5.48 15.45
N SER A 149 -36.05 -4.92 16.21
CA SER A 149 -37.09 -4.05 15.67
C SER A 149 -36.49 -2.79 15.02
N VAL A 150 -35.59 -2.09 15.72
CA VAL A 150 -34.89 -0.89 15.19
C VAL A 150 -34.23 -1.20 13.85
N MET A 151 -33.49 -2.31 13.74
CA MET A 151 -32.85 -2.72 12.49
C MET A 151 -33.86 -2.95 11.37
N ARG A 152 -35.00 -3.57 11.65
CA ARG A 152 -36.07 -3.80 10.65
C ARG A 152 -36.64 -2.47 10.13
N TYR A 153 -36.89 -1.50 11.02
CA TYR A 153 -37.37 -0.17 10.65
C TYR A 153 -36.33 0.60 9.81
N LEU A 154 -35.07 0.60 10.23
CA LEU A 154 -33.99 1.25 9.50
C LEU A 154 -33.76 0.62 8.13
N LYS A 155 -33.91 -0.71 8.01
CA LYS A 155 -33.84 -1.38 6.71
C LYS A 155 -34.87 -0.80 5.73
N VAL A 156 -36.13 -0.70 6.14
CA VAL A 156 -37.19 -0.10 5.30
C VAL A 156 -36.88 1.36 4.97
N PHE A 157 -36.40 2.13 5.94
CA PHE A 157 -36.00 3.52 5.74
C PHE A 157 -34.89 3.66 4.69
N ASP A 158 -33.84 2.85 4.80
CA ASP A 158 -32.71 2.83 3.86
C ASP A 158 -33.16 2.42 2.44
N HIS A 159 -34.10 1.47 2.31
CA HIS A 159 -34.64 1.07 1.00
C HIS A 159 -35.45 2.19 0.34
N ILE A 160 -36.19 2.99 1.10
CA ILE A 160 -36.93 4.15 0.55
C ILE A 160 -35.96 5.17 -0.04
N LYS A 161 -34.85 5.48 0.66
CA LYS A 161 -33.85 6.40 0.12
C LYS A 161 -33.12 5.81 -1.10
N GLN A 162 -32.78 4.53 -1.07
CA GLN A 162 -32.16 3.83 -2.22
C GLN A 162 -33.05 3.88 -3.46
N TYR A 163 -34.37 3.71 -3.28
CA TYR A 163 -35.34 3.87 -4.37
C TYR A 163 -35.32 5.28 -4.98
N SER A 164 -35.25 6.34 -4.15
CA SER A 164 -35.09 7.73 -4.64
C SER A 164 -33.86 7.87 -5.52
N ILE A 165 -32.71 7.43 -5.03
CA ILE A 165 -31.42 7.53 -5.74
C ILE A 165 -31.51 6.80 -7.08
N GLN A 166 -32.09 5.60 -7.08
CA GLN A 166 -32.27 4.81 -8.29
C GLN A 166 -33.12 5.53 -9.34
N LYS A 167 -34.25 6.14 -8.93
CA LYS A 167 -35.13 6.92 -9.82
C LYS A 167 -34.41 8.15 -10.38
N GLU A 168 -33.55 8.80 -9.61
CA GLU A 168 -32.80 9.98 -10.04
C GLU A 168 -31.73 9.64 -11.11
N ILE A 169 -30.96 8.56 -10.91
CA ILE A 169 -29.88 8.13 -11.82
C ILE A 169 -30.36 7.51 -13.14
N GLU A 170 -31.66 7.26 -13.29
CA GLU A 170 -32.25 6.91 -14.59
C GLU A 170 -32.11 8.05 -15.60
N SER A 171 -32.08 9.30 -15.10
CA SER A 171 -31.88 10.49 -15.93
C SER A 171 -30.39 10.84 -16.12
N LEU A 172 -30.03 11.36 -17.30
CA LEU A 172 -28.68 11.86 -17.59
C LEU A 172 -28.22 12.97 -16.61
N PRO A 173 -29.05 13.98 -16.30
CA PRO A 173 -28.74 14.98 -15.26
C PRO A 173 -28.52 14.34 -13.89
N GLY A 174 -29.36 13.41 -13.47
CA GLY A 174 -29.21 12.72 -12.18
C GLY A 174 -27.93 11.89 -12.09
N ARG A 175 -27.48 11.25 -13.18
CA ARG A 175 -26.16 10.58 -13.20
C ARG A 175 -24.99 11.54 -13.00
N ILE A 176 -25.10 12.78 -13.48
CA ILE A 176 -24.06 13.81 -13.30
C ILE A 176 -24.07 14.34 -11.87
N GLU A 177 -25.26 14.54 -11.30
CA GLU A 177 -25.48 15.01 -9.93
C GLU A 177 -24.97 13.99 -8.90
N HIS A 178 -25.29 12.71 -9.09
CA HIS A 178 -24.83 11.60 -8.26
C HIS A 178 -23.38 11.17 -8.54
N ARG A 179 -22.66 11.88 -9.41
CA ARG A 179 -21.22 11.63 -9.58
C ARG A 179 -20.52 11.97 -8.27
N ARG A 180 -19.76 11.01 -7.74
CA ARG A 180 -18.97 11.12 -6.51
C ARG A 180 -17.92 12.24 -6.64
N LYS A 181 -18.31 13.46 -6.28
CA LYS A 181 -17.45 14.63 -6.16
C LYS A 181 -17.27 14.93 -4.68
N TYR A 182 -16.08 15.39 -4.32
CA TYR A 182 -15.82 15.79 -2.95
C TYR A 182 -16.71 16.98 -2.57
N GLN A 183 -17.43 16.83 -1.47
CA GLN A 183 -18.20 17.86 -0.78
C GLN A 183 -18.05 17.63 0.72
N ALA A 184 -18.07 18.70 1.51
CA ALA A 184 -18.09 18.60 2.97
C ALA A 184 -19.49 18.11 3.40
N GLN A 185 -19.66 16.78 3.45
CA GLN A 185 -20.91 16.13 3.76
C GLN A 185 -20.67 14.80 4.48
N VAL A 186 -21.73 14.23 5.06
CA VAL A 186 -21.67 12.83 5.52
C VAL A 186 -21.95 11.91 4.34
N VAL A 187 -21.02 11.00 4.07
CA VAL A 187 -21.19 9.94 3.06
C VAL A 187 -21.55 8.64 3.77
N PHE A 188 -22.76 8.15 3.50
CA PHE A 188 -23.21 6.84 3.97
C PHE A 188 -23.17 5.85 2.80
N LEU A 189 -22.33 4.81 2.91
CA LEU A 189 -22.06 3.91 1.78
C LEU A 189 -23.31 3.20 1.19
N PRO A 190 -24.34 2.84 1.98
CA PRO A 190 -25.59 2.30 1.45
C PRO A 190 -26.42 3.28 0.61
N TYR A 191 -26.11 4.58 0.62
CA TYR A 191 -26.77 5.62 -0.18
C TYR A 191 -25.95 6.00 -1.42
N LEU A 192 -25.00 5.15 -1.83
CA LEU A 192 -24.29 5.33 -3.09
C LEU A 192 -25.19 4.92 -4.28
N PRO A 193 -25.00 5.54 -5.46
CA PRO A 193 -25.81 5.23 -6.66
C PRO A 193 -25.50 3.87 -7.30
N ASP A 194 -24.44 3.18 -6.86
CA ASP A 194 -24.04 1.88 -7.40
C ASP A 194 -24.74 0.74 -6.65
N LEU A 195 -25.77 0.16 -7.27
CA LEU A 195 -26.60 -0.90 -6.66
C LEU A 195 -25.83 -2.19 -6.38
N GLU A 196 -24.83 -2.53 -7.19
CA GLU A 196 -24.02 -3.73 -6.95
C GLU A 196 -23.17 -3.52 -5.69
N LEU A 197 -22.56 -2.34 -5.56
CA LEU A 197 -21.76 -1.99 -4.40
C LEU A 197 -22.60 -1.89 -3.11
N VAL A 198 -23.84 -1.39 -3.19
CA VAL A 198 -24.72 -1.25 -2.02
C VAL A 198 -25.08 -2.60 -1.40
N LYS A 199 -25.27 -3.65 -2.22
CA LYS A 199 -25.56 -5.02 -1.74
C LYS A 199 -24.47 -5.55 -0.80
N ASP A 200 -23.22 -5.16 -1.05
CA ASP A 200 -22.06 -5.57 -0.25
C ASP A 200 -22.18 -5.12 1.22
N PHE A 201 -22.94 -4.06 1.47
CA PHE A 201 -23.09 -3.45 2.78
C PHE A 201 -24.36 -3.90 3.53
N GLU A 202 -25.25 -4.68 2.89
CA GLU A 202 -26.54 -5.06 3.48
C GLU A 202 -26.34 -5.85 4.78
N TYR A 203 -25.42 -6.81 4.78
CA TYR A 203 -25.15 -7.72 5.89
C TYR A 203 -24.18 -7.18 6.94
N VAL A 204 -23.65 -5.96 6.77
CA VAL A 204 -22.78 -5.33 7.79
C VAL A 204 -23.63 -5.02 9.02
N ARG A 205 -23.25 -5.58 10.17
CA ARG A 205 -23.98 -5.43 11.44
C ARG A 205 -23.91 -4.01 11.98
N ASP A 206 -22.69 -3.48 12.11
CA ASP A 206 -22.49 -2.10 12.58
C ASP A 206 -22.53 -1.13 11.38
N LYS A 207 -23.64 -0.41 11.24
CA LYS A 207 -23.81 0.56 10.16
C LYS A 207 -22.96 1.82 10.37
N GLN A 208 -22.45 2.10 11.57
CA GLN A 208 -21.59 3.27 11.81
C GLN A 208 -20.26 3.16 11.06
N GLU A 209 -19.76 1.94 10.83
CA GLU A 209 -18.56 1.69 10.03
C GLU A 209 -18.69 2.12 8.56
N LEU A 210 -19.92 2.34 8.08
CA LEU A 210 -20.23 2.73 6.72
C LEU A 210 -20.44 4.24 6.57
N VAL A 211 -20.19 4.99 7.65
CA VAL A 211 -20.45 6.43 7.73
C VAL A 211 -19.13 7.17 7.71
N TRP A 212 -18.99 8.04 6.74
CA TRP A 212 -17.80 8.87 6.53
C TRP A 212 -18.18 10.33 6.68
N ASP A 213 -17.83 10.90 7.83
CA ASP A 213 -18.14 12.29 8.14
C ASP A 213 -17.02 13.25 7.71
N PHE A 214 -17.26 14.02 6.64
CA PHE A 214 -16.35 15.06 6.16
C PHE A 214 -16.66 16.46 6.72
N PHE A 215 -17.66 16.62 7.60
CA PHE A 215 -17.87 17.85 8.37
C PHE A 215 -16.88 18.00 9.54
N ARG A 216 -16.21 16.91 9.93
CA ARG A 216 -15.21 16.92 11.01
C ARG A 216 -14.17 18.03 10.82
N ARG A 217 -13.73 18.61 11.94
CA ARG A 217 -12.70 19.66 11.94
C ARG A 217 -11.33 19.05 11.65
N ALA A 218 -10.94 19.05 10.38
CA ALA A 218 -9.64 18.61 9.88
C ALA A 218 -9.29 19.39 8.61
N SER A 219 -8.05 19.34 8.16
CA SER A 219 -7.68 20.05 6.93
C SER A 219 -8.37 19.47 5.69
N GLU A 220 -8.67 20.37 4.76
CA GLU A 220 -9.28 20.01 3.47
C GLU A 220 -8.38 19.09 2.63
N LYS A 221 -7.06 19.11 2.85
CA LYS A 221 -6.11 18.21 2.19
C LYS A 221 -6.38 16.76 2.64
N LEU A 222 -6.39 16.49 3.94
CA LEU A 222 -6.68 15.17 4.50
C LEU A 222 -8.03 14.64 4.00
N LYS A 223 -9.09 15.44 4.13
CA LYS A 223 -10.45 15.02 3.73
C LYS A 223 -10.54 14.64 2.26
N LYS A 224 -9.90 15.42 1.37
CA LYS A 224 -9.83 15.13 -0.07
C LYS A 224 -9.04 13.86 -0.36
N GLN A 225 -7.92 13.63 0.35
CA GLN A 225 -7.13 12.40 0.22
C GLN A 225 -7.97 11.18 0.64
N VAL A 226 -8.62 11.24 1.80
CA VAL A 226 -9.49 10.15 2.30
C VAL A 226 -10.67 9.90 1.36
N PHE A 227 -11.31 10.95 0.85
CA PHE A 227 -12.39 10.82 -0.12
C PHE A 227 -11.91 10.16 -1.43
N LEU A 228 -10.75 10.56 -1.94
CA LEU A 228 -10.15 9.93 -3.14
C LEU A 228 -9.87 8.44 -2.87
N LEU A 229 -9.27 8.12 -1.73
CA LEU A 229 -8.95 6.74 -1.35
C LEU A 229 -10.21 5.88 -1.20
N LEU A 230 -11.25 6.40 -0.54
CA LEU A 230 -12.53 5.73 -0.40
C LEU A 230 -13.09 5.36 -1.78
N ASN A 231 -13.16 6.31 -2.69
CA ASN A 231 -13.65 6.05 -4.05
C ASN A 231 -12.78 5.04 -4.79
N TYR A 232 -11.46 5.16 -4.71
CA TYR A 232 -10.54 4.23 -5.34
C TYR A 232 -10.75 2.79 -4.84
N ILE A 233 -10.89 2.60 -3.52
CA ILE A 233 -11.12 1.29 -2.90
C ILE A 233 -12.44 0.69 -3.40
N LEU A 234 -13.52 1.47 -3.38
CA LEU A 234 -14.84 1.03 -3.82
C LEU A 234 -14.84 0.64 -5.30
N ASP A 235 -14.10 1.38 -6.13
CA ASP A 235 -14.13 1.20 -7.58
C ASP A 235 -13.19 0.11 -8.09
N ASN A 236 -12.07 -0.16 -7.42
CA ASN A 236 -10.97 -0.94 -8.01
C ASN A 236 -10.56 -2.18 -7.21
N LEU A 237 -10.84 -2.24 -5.90
CA LEU A 237 -10.25 -3.26 -5.04
C LEU A 237 -11.29 -4.29 -4.62
N TYR A 238 -10.99 -5.59 -4.80
CA TYR A 238 -11.79 -6.72 -4.30
C TYR A 238 -13.29 -6.59 -4.61
N ARG A 239 -13.65 -6.28 -5.87
CA ARG A 239 -15.07 -6.27 -6.30
C ARG A 239 -15.74 -7.63 -6.10
N ASP A 240 -15.00 -8.72 -6.29
CA ASP A 240 -15.50 -10.08 -6.12
C ASP A 240 -15.40 -10.61 -4.68
N ASP A 241 -14.77 -9.86 -3.76
CA ASP A 241 -14.66 -10.22 -2.34
C ASP A 241 -14.89 -8.99 -1.43
N PRO A 242 -16.16 -8.61 -1.22
CA PRO A 242 -16.48 -7.41 -0.46
C PRO A 242 -16.08 -7.50 1.02
N LYS A 243 -16.00 -8.72 1.57
CA LYS A 243 -15.56 -8.95 2.95
C LYS A 243 -14.10 -8.56 3.09
N GLU A 244 -13.24 -9.00 2.16
CA GLU A 244 -11.82 -8.61 2.18
C GLU A 244 -11.63 -7.12 1.90
N ARG A 245 -12.43 -6.51 1.00
CA ARG A 245 -12.44 -5.04 0.80
C ARG A 245 -12.72 -4.30 2.10
N ARG A 246 -13.76 -4.72 2.84
CA ARG A 246 -14.14 -4.09 4.12
C ARG A 246 -13.04 -4.24 5.16
N VAL A 247 -12.57 -5.46 5.39
CA VAL A 247 -11.65 -5.77 6.50
C VAL A 247 -10.24 -5.22 6.27
N ARG A 248 -9.72 -5.28 5.03
CA ARG A 248 -8.34 -4.86 4.74
C ARG A 248 -8.21 -3.39 4.35
N TYR A 249 -9.28 -2.75 3.86
CA TYR A 249 -9.20 -1.38 3.33
C TYR A 249 -10.17 -0.41 3.99
N LEU A 250 -11.49 -0.67 3.95
CA LEU A 250 -12.46 0.31 4.43
C LEU A 250 -12.35 0.56 5.94
N LEU A 251 -12.33 -0.49 6.76
CA LEU A 251 -12.20 -0.33 8.22
C LEU A 251 -10.87 0.30 8.63
N PRO A 252 -9.70 -0.18 8.15
CA PRO A 252 -8.44 0.45 8.51
C PRO A 252 -8.33 1.89 8.01
N LEU A 253 -8.93 2.23 6.87
CA LEU A 253 -8.94 3.62 6.36
C LEU A 253 -9.83 4.50 7.24
N HIS A 254 -10.96 3.98 7.70
CA HIS A 254 -11.86 4.69 8.61
C HIS A 254 -11.14 5.01 9.93
N TRP A 255 -10.48 4.02 10.53
CA TRP A 255 -9.66 4.22 11.73
C TRP A 255 -8.48 5.19 11.49
N LEU A 256 -7.85 5.11 10.32
CA LEU A 256 -6.75 6.02 9.96
C LEU A 256 -7.26 7.46 9.84
N TYR A 257 -8.44 7.65 9.26
CA TYR A 257 -9.07 8.97 9.20
C TYR A 257 -9.41 9.48 10.59
N ASP A 258 -10.02 8.66 11.45
CA ASP A 258 -10.29 9.01 12.85
C ASP A 258 -9.03 9.48 13.58
N PHE A 259 -7.95 8.67 13.50
CA PHE A 259 -6.66 8.98 14.07
C PHE A 259 -6.06 10.29 13.54
N CYS A 260 -6.12 10.52 12.21
CA CYS A 260 -5.57 11.73 11.62
C CYS A 260 -6.35 12.98 12.03
N VAL A 261 -7.68 12.88 12.22
CA VAL A 261 -8.48 13.99 12.75
C VAL A 261 -8.13 14.29 14.20
N GLU A 262 -7.96 13.27 15.03
CA GLU A 262 -7.63 13.41 16.46
C GLU A 262 -6.22 13.98 16.69
N GLU A 263 -5.25 13.58 15.87
CA GLU A 263 -3.85 14.00 15.97
C GLU A 263 -3.51 15.23 15.10
N GLU A 264 -4.53 15.88 14.52
CA GLU A 264 -4.40 17.06 13.65
C GLU A 264 -3.41 16.87 12.48
N ILE A 265 -3.47 15.69 11.85
CA ILE A 265 -2.58 15.31 10.74
C ILE A 265 -3.19 15.73 9.41
N ASP A 266 -2.48 16.59 8.69
CA ASP A 266 -3.00 17.20 7.46
C ASP A 266 -2.79 16.40 6.17
N ASP A 267 -1.87 15.44 6.19
CA ASP A 267 -1.40 14.75 4.99
C ASP A 267 -0.99 13.30 5.25
N LEU A 268 -1.68 12.36 4.60
CA LEU A 268 -1.39 10.93 4.69
C LEU A 268 -0.01 10.57 4.08
N GLU A 269 0.45 11.31 3.09
CA GLU A 269 1.76 11.12 2.47
C GLU A 269 2.90 11.63 3.37
N GLY A 270 2.58 12.55 4.29
CA GLY A 270 3.49 13.15 5.27
C GLY A 270 3.54 12.47 6.64
N LEU A 271 2.74 11.41 6.86
CA LEU A 271 2.70 10.68 8.14
C LEU A 271 4.10 10.29 8.66
N GLU A 272 4.40 10.61 9.91
CA GLU A 272 5.70 10.39 10.53
C GLU A 272 5.81 9.02 11.21
N LEU A 273 7.05 8.58 11.51
CA LEU A 273 7.28 7.27 12.10
C LEU A 273 6.56 7.09 13.44
N GLU A 274 6.62 8.11 14.30
CA GLU A 274 5.97 8.08 15.61
C GLU A 274 4.44 8.04 15.50
N GLN A 275 3.87 8.78 14.54
CA GLN A 275 2.43 8.76 14.26
C GLN A 275 1.99 7.36 13.78
N ILE A 276 2.78 6.72 12.91
CA ILE A 276 2.52 5.36 12.45
C ILE A 276 2.54 4.37 13.62
N GLN A 277 3.50 4.49 14.53
CA GLN A 277 3.61 3.64 15.72
C GLN A 277 2.44 3.86 16.70
N ARG A 278 1.97 5.11 16.87
CA ARG A 278 0.76 5.39 17.66
C ARG A 278 -0.48 4.78 17.04
N PHE A 279 -0.65 4.90 15.72
CA PHE A 279 -1.75 4.27 15.00
C PHE A 279 -1.69 2.75 15.09
N GLU A 280 -0.50 2.14 15.01
CA GLU A 280 -0.32 0.68 15.16
C GLU A 280 -0.88 0.18 16.51
N LYS A 281 -0.62 0.90 17.60
CA LYS A 281 -1.17 0.57 18.94
C LYS A 281 -2.70 0.62 18.99
N ILE A 282 -3.33 1.51 18.23
CA ILE A 282 -4.80 1.57 18.11
C ILE A 282 -5.31 0.35 17.34
N VAL A 283 -4.63 -0.02 16.26
CA VAL A 283 -4.98 -1.19 15.42
C VAL A 283 -4.80 -2.50 16.20
N GLU A 284 -3.75 -2.63 17.01
CA GLU A 284 -3.50 -3.76 17.91
C GLU A 284 -4.68 -4.07 18.84
N GLN A 285 -5.41 -3.06 19.28
CA GLN A 285 -6.58 -3.22 20.15
C GLN A 285 -7.85 -3.62 19.38
N LYS A 286 -7.88 -3.42 18.06
CA LYS A 286 -9.06 -3.63 17.22
C LYS A 286 -9.02 -4.95 16.44
N VAL A 287 -7.83 -5.47 16.10
CA VAL A 287 -7.69 -6.68 15.27
C VAL A 287 -6.57 -7.61 15.71
N VAL A 288 -6.74 -8.90 15.47
CA VAL A 288 -5.70 -9.92 15.69
C VAL A 288 -4.58 -9.80 14.65
N ASN A 289 -4.92 -9.57 13.38
CA ASN A 289 -3.95 -9.45 12.30
C ASN A 289 -3.64 -7.98 12.00
N VAL A 290 -2.82 -7.38 12.87
CA VAL A 290 -2.37 -5.98 12.79
C VAL A 290 -1.67 -5.71 11.47
N LYS A 291 -0.78 -6.63 11.05
CA LYS A 291 0.01 -6.49 9.82
C LYS A 291 -0.87 -6.30 8.58
N ASN A 292 -2.01 -6.98 8.48
CA ASN A 292 -2.92 -6.82 7.34
C ASN A 292 -3.57 -5.44 7.34
N SER A 293 -4.06 -4.98 8.48
CA SER A 293 -4.72 -3.66 8.59
C SER A 293 -3.72 -2.51 8.41
N MET A 294 -2.50 -2.64 8.94
CA MET A 294 -1.44 -1.64 8.82
C MET A 294 -0.97 -1.42 7.37
N GLN A 295 -1.26 -2.36 6.44
CA GLN A 295 -1.02 -2.12 5.01
C GLN A 295 -1.78 -0.91 4.48
N ILE A 296 -2.86 -0.47 5.15
CA ILE A 296 -3.64 0.68 4.72
C ILE A 296 -2.80 1.94 4.58
N ILE A 297 -1.78 2.15 5.43
CA ILE A 297 -0.92 3.32 5.36
C ILE A 297 -0.13 3.31 4.04
N ASP A 298 0.55 2.21 3.73
CA ASP A 298 1.35 2.09 2.51
C ASP A 298 0.47 2.07 1.26
N ASN A 299 -0.67 1.39 1.30
CA ASN A 299 -1.63 1.37 0.19
C ASN A 299 -2.19 2.77 -0.08
N SER A 300 -2.55 3.51 0.98
CA SER A 300 -3.08 4.87 0.86
C SER A 300 -2.05 5.80 0.22
N ARG A 301 -0.82 5.79 0.73
CA ARG A 301 0.30 6.56 0.17
C ARG A 301 0.58 6.19 -1.27
N LYS A 302 0.61 4.89 -1.59
CA LYS A 302 0.83 4.41 -2.95
C LYS A 302 -0.24 4.92 -3.91
N ILE A 303 -1.52 4.79 -3.54
CA ILE A 303 -2.64 5.26 -4.37
C ILE A 303 -2.54 6.77 -4.59
N LEU A 304 -2.35 7.55 -3.51
CA LEU A 304 -2.22 9.01 -3.61
C LEU A 304 -1.06 9.42 -4.51
N PHE A 305 0.12 8.84 -4.29
CA PHE A 305 1.33 9.14 -5.05
C PHE A 305 1.19 8.76 -6.55
N LEU A 306 0.54 7.64 -6.86
CA LEU A 306 0.36 7.17 -8.23
C LEU A 306 -0.76 7.88 -8.99
N THR A 307 -1.80 8.36 -8.29
CA THR A 307 -2.96 9.01 -8.92
C THR A 307 -2.84 10.53 -8.96
N ALA A 308 -1.90 11.12 -8.22
CA ALA A 308 -1.65 12.56 -8.22
C ALA A 308 -1.35 13.09 -9.65
N PRO A 309 -1.75 14.33 -9.99
CA PRO A 309 -1.41 14.92 -11.29
C PRO A 309 0.09 15.15 -11.44
N GLU A 310 0.76 15.56 -10.35
CA GLU A 310 2.20 15.82 -10.29
C GLU A 310 2.89 14.87 -9.32
N ILE A 311 4.23 14.77 -9.41
CA ILE A 311 5.01 13.95 -8.48
C ILE A 311 5.11 14.66 -7.13
N HIS A 312 4.56 14.05 -6.08
CA HIS A 312 4.63 14.55 -4.72
C HIS A 312 6.01 14.28 -4.09
N TRP A 313 7.02 15.06 -4.46
CA TRP A 313 8.38 14.91 -3.91
C TRP A 313 8.47 15.11 -2.39
N HIS A 314 7.50 15.81 -1.79
CA HIS A 314 7.40 15.99 -0.34
C HIS A 314 6.98 14.72 0.41
N ALA A 315 6.42 13.71 -0.28
CA ALA A 315 5.94 12.48 0.35
C ALA A 315 7.08 11.73 1.06
N ASN A 316 6.79 11.15 2.22
CA ASN A 316 7.77 10.38 2.99
C ASN A 316 8.11 9.02 2.32
N VAL A 317 7.37 8.59 1.31
CA VAL A 317 7.64 7.37 0.52
C VAL A 317 7.37 7.64 -0.95
N TRP A 318 8.32 7.27 -1.81
CA TRP A 318 8.16 7.36 -3.26
C TRP A 318 8.07 5.97 -3.89
N TYR A 319 7.08 5.78 -4.76
CA TYR A 319 6.83 4.50 -5.42
C TYR A 319 7.42 4.52 -6.82
N MET A 320 8.28 3.54 -7.11
CA MET A 320 9.11 3.55 -8.33
C MET A 320 8.29 3.37 -9.61
N GLU A 321 7.08 2.80 -9.50
CA GLU A 321 6.10 2.65 -10.58
C GLU A 321 5.69 3.99 -11.21
N ARG A 322 5.82 5.11 -10.48
CA ARG A 322 5.51 6.45 -10.99
C ARG A 322 6.53 6.96 -12.01
N PHE A 323 7.75 6.40 -12.01
CA PHE A 323 8.87 6.95 -12.77
C PHE A 323 9.14 6.11 -14.02
N HIS A 324 9.21 6.77 -15.18
CA HIS A 324 9.62 6.14 -16.44
C HIS A 324 11.14 6.09 -16.55
N LEU A 325 11.73 5.11 -15.87
CA LEU A 325 13.17 4.90 -15.81
C LEU A 325 13.65 4.02 -16.97
N SER A 326 14.85 4.31 -17.49
CA SER A 326 15.47 3.47 -18.51
C SER A 326 15.83 2.07 -17.98
N GLU A 327 15.78 1.06 -18.85
CA GLU A 327 16.00 -0.35 -18.46
C GLU A 327 17.37 -0.57 -17.80
N ASP A 328 18.41 0.18 -18.20
CA ASP A 328 19.76 0.09 -17.64
C ASP A 328 19.87 0.60 -16.19
N ARG A 329 18.85 1.30 -15.69
CA ARG A 329 18.76 1.75 -14.30
C ARG A 329 18.00 0.79 -13.40
N LEU A 330 17.34 -0.20 -13.98
CA LEU A 330 16.48 -1.16 -13.28
C LEU A 330 17.15 -2.52 -13.20
N ASN A 331 16.86 -3.25 -12.13
CA ASN A 331 17.22 -4.65 -12.01
C ASN A 331 15.94 -5.49 -11.86
N PRO A 332 15.42 -6.07 -12.95
CA PRO A 332 14.18 -6.87 -12.92
C PRO A 332 14.25 -8.07 -11.96
N SER A 333 15.42 -8.65 -11.71
CA SER A 333 15.60 -9.78 -10.79
C SER A 333 15.63 -9.40 -9.30
N ASN A 334 15.76 -8.10 -9.00
CA ASN A 334 15.74 -7.53 -7.66
C ASN A 334 15.19 -6.09 -7.70
N PRO A 335 13.90 -5.92 -8.02
CA PRO A 335 13.31 -4.61 -8.25
C PRO A 335 13.25 -3.81 -6.94
N VAL A 336 13.57 -2.52 -7.04
CA VAL A 336 13.31 -1.56 -5.96
C VAL A 336 11.91 -1.01 -6.18
N GLN A 337 10.97 -1.36 -5.30
CA GLN A 337 9.57 -0.93 -5.44
C GLN A 337 9.32 0.48 -4.91
N ARG A 338 10.04 0.86 -3.85
CA ARG A 338 9.86 2.16 -3.19
C ARG A 338 11.16 2.66 -2.56
N LEU A 339 11.24 3.98 -2.38
CA LEU A 339 12.22 4.67 -1.54
C LEU A 339 11.47 5.29 -0.36
N SER A 340 11.80 4.86 0.85
CA SER A 340 11.26 5.42 2.10
C SER A 340 12.17 6.54 2.59
N PHE A 341 11.63 7.51 3.33
CA PHE A 341 12.35 8.56 4.05
C PHE A 341 11.86 8.69 5.50
N ILE A 342 10.89 7.86 5.89
CA ILE A 342 10.21 7.89 7.19
C ILE A 342 11.20 7.70 8.35
N GLU A 343 12.29 6.97 8.10
CA GLU A 343 13.28 6.64 9.13
C GLU A 343 14.16 7.83 9.53
N VAL A 344 14.11 8.95 8.79
CA VAL A 344 14.82 10.19 9.16
C VAL A 344 13.84 11.10 9.88
N THR A 345 13.88 11.04 11.21
CA THR A 345 12.90 11.72 12.08
C THR A 345 13.04 13.25 12.01
N ASN A 346 14.27 13.77 11.98
CA ASN A 346 14.53 15.20 11.80
C ASN A 346 14.01 15.72 10.43
N LYS A 347 13.06 16.65 10.47
CA LYS A 347 12.36 17.17 9.28
C LYS A 347 13.30 17.84 8.28
N LYS A 348 14.20 18.72 8.72
CA LYS A 348 15.15 19.42 7.82
C LYS A 348 16.08 18.42 7.13
N ASN A 349 16.59 17.45 7.87
CA ASN A 349 17.44 16.39 7.31
C ASN A 349 16.69 15.50 6.32
N ARG A 350 15.41 15.21 6.59
CA ARG A 350 14.54 14.44 5.68
C ARG A 350 14.33 15.16 4.36
N GLU A 351 14.07 16.47 4.40
CA GLU A 351 13.93 17.32 3.21
C GLU A 351 15.22 17.33 2.37
N LEU A 352 16.39 17.46 3.01
CA LEU A 352 17.69 17.38 2.33
C LEU A 352 17.93 16.00 1.68
N LEU A 353 17.56 14.92 2.38
CA LEU A 353 17.67 13.56 1.84
C LEU A 353 16.71 13.34 0.66
N GLN A 354 15.50 13.88 0.72
CA GLN A 354 14.55 13.87 -0.38
C GLN A 354 15.12 14.63 -1.58
N GLU A 355 15.63 15.85 -1.43
CA GLU A 355 16.26 16.57 -2.55
C GLU A 355 17.47 15.83 -3.14
N TYR A 356 18.27 15.17 -2.31
CA TYR A 356 19.37 14.31 -2.79
C TYR A 356 18.87 13.09 -3.56
N ALA A 357 17.81 12.42 -3.09
CA ALA A 357 17.18 11.32 -3.79
C ALA A 357 16.54 11.75 -5.10
N LYS A 358 15.90 12.92 -5.13
CA LYS A 358 15.28 13.53 -6.32
C LYS A 358 16.32 13.78 -7.41
N TYR A 359 17.48 14.32 -7.04
CA TYR A 359 18.61 14.50 -7.96
C TYR A 359 19.03 13.16 -8.60
N HIS A 360 19.20 12.12 -7.78
CA HIS A 360 19.62 10.81 -8.26
C HIS A 360 18.56 10.09 -9.10
N VAL A 361 17.29 10.20 -8.74
CA VAL A 361 16.18 9.59 -9.49
C VAL A 361 15.97 10.34 -10.80
N GLY A 362 15.97 11.67 -10.79
CA GLY A 362 15.66 12.50 -11.96
C GLY A 362 16.80 12.66 -12.96
N ILE A 363 18.01 12.97 -12.49
CA ILE A 363 19.15 13.36 -13.36
C ILE A 363 20.31 12.37 -13.24
N GLY A 364 20.45 11.68 -12.10
CA GLY A 364 21.55 10.75 -11.85
C GLY A 364 21.54 9.51 -12.77
N GLY A 365 22.73 9.05 -13.15
CA GLY A 365 22.92 7.83 -13.96
C GLY A 365 22.94 6.52 -13.18
N LEU A 366 22.83 6.57 -11.85
CA LEU A 366 22.93 5.39 -10.98
C LEU A 366 21.69 4.49 -11.09
N THR A 367 21.87 3.18 -10.96
CA THR A 367 20.74 2.25 -10.82
C THR A 367 19.96 2.56 -9.54
N ILE A 368 18.66 2.29 -9.53
CA ILE A 368 17.83 2.56 -8.35
C ILE A 368 18.29 1.73 -7.13
N ALA A 369 18.82 0.53 -7.37
CA ALA A 369 19.42 -0.29 -6.32
C ALA A 369 20.63 0.39 -5.66
N ASN A 370 21.51 1.02 -6.46
CA ASN A 370 22.66 1.77 -5.94
C ASN A 370 22.21 3.03 -5.21
N ILE A 371 21.20 3.73 -5.72
CA ILE A 371 20.62 4.91 -5.05
C ILE A 371 20.06 4.50 -3.69
N ARG A 372 19.27 3.42 -3.61
CA ARG A 372 18.77 2.89 -2.34
C ARG A 372 19.90 2.58 -1.36
N GLY A 373 21.00 1.99 -1.84
CA GLY A 373 22.19 1.70 -1.00
C GLY A 373 22.87 2.98 -0.49
N GLN A 374 23.02 4.00 -1.33
CA GLN A 374 23.57 5.30 -0.93
C GLN A 374 22.68 5.99 0.09
N LEU A 375 21.37 6.08 -0.20
CA LEU A 375 20.40 6.68 0.71
C LEU A 375 20.36 5.94 2.05
N TYR A 376 20.50 4.62 2.06
CA TYR A 376 20.55 3.83 3.30
C TYR A 376 21.70 4.27 4.23
N GLU A 377 22.91 4.44 3.71
CA GLU A 377 24.02 4.91 4.55
C GLU A 377 23.81 6.36 4.99
N VAL A 378 23.39 7.25 4.07
CA VAL A 378 23.11 8.66 4.43
C VAL A 378 22.04 8.76 5.51
N LYS A 379 20.97 7.95 5.46
CA LYS A 379 19.96 7.91 6.53
C LYS A 379 20.56 7.58 7.89
N ARG A 380 21.51 6.64 7.95
CA ARG A 380 22.16 6.26 9.22
C ARG A 380 22.98 7.41 9.81
N LEU A 381 23.57 8.25 8.95
CA LEU A 381 24.23 9.48 9.36
C LEU A 381 23.20 10.49 9.88
N LEU A 382 22.14 10.75 9.11
CA LEU A 382 21.12 11.74 9.46
C LEU A 382 20.35 11.39 10.74
N GLU A 383 20.08 10.11 10.98
CA GLU A 383 19.41 9.64 12.19
C GLU A 383 20.33 9.64 13.41
N TYR A 384 21.66 9.52 13.22
CA TYR A 384 22.61 9.71 14.31
C TYR A 384 22.64 11.17 14.79
N PHE A 385 22.52 12.12 13.85
CA PHE A 385 22.45 13.57 14.13
C PHE A 385 21.02 14.12 14.10
N LYS A 386 20.05 13.33 14.60
CA LYS A 386 18.64 13.75 14.58
C LYS A 386 18.31 14.89 15.56
N GLU A 387 19.06 14.99 16.65
CA GLU A 387 18.90 16.01 17.71
C GLU A 387 19.48 17.36 17.29
N GLU A 388 20.33 17.39 16.26
CA GLU A 388 20.87 18.62 15.69
C GLU A 388 19.82 19.35 14.86
N GLU A 389 19.91 20.67 14.74
CA GLU A 389 18.96 21.43 13.92
C GLU A 389 18.99 20.95 12.45
N SER A 390 20.19 20.67 11.94
CA SER A 390 20.42 20.12 10.60
C SER A 390 21.82 19.51 10.49
N ILE A 391 21.97 18.52 9.62
CA ILE A 391 23.26 17.95 9.22
C ILE A 391 24.24 19.01 8.67
N CYS A 392 23.73 20.14 8.16
CA CYS A 392 24.55 21.24 7.66
C CYS A 392 25.27 22.03 8.77
N GLN A 393 24.88 21.86 10.04
CA GLN A 393 25.49 22.55 11.18
C GLN A 393 26.48 21.68 11.96
N VAL A 394 26.55 20.38 11.63
CA VAL A 394 27.43 19.44 12.31
C VAL A 394 28.88 19.79 11.99
N ASP A 395 29.69 19.92 13.04
CA ASP A 395 31.10 20.28 12.92
C ASP A 395 32.03 19.07 12.69
N GLU A 396 33.31 19.36 12.46
CA GLU A 396 34.33 18.34 12.22
C GLU A 396 34.51 17.37 13.40
N ASN A 397 34.45 17.87 14.65
CA ASN A 397 34.65 17.05 15.84
C ASN A 397 33.49 16.06 16.04
N GLN A 398 32.25 16.53 15.83
CA GLN A 398 31.07 15.69 15.90
C GLN A 398 31.10 14.57 14.85
N LEU A 399 31.56 14.86 13.63
CA LEU A 399 31.74 13.85 12.58
C LEU A 399 32.89 12.89 12.89
N ASP A 400 34.00 13.40 13.42
CA ASP A 400 35.13 12.56 13.85
C ASP A 400 34.70 11.51 14.88
N ASP A 401 33.96 11.94 15.91
CA ASP A 401 33.40 11.04 16.93
C ASP A 401 32.48 9.98 16.31
N TYR A 402 31.64 10.36 15.33
CA TYR A 402 30.77 9.42 14.64
C TYR A 402 31.56 8.42 13.80
N PHE A 403 32.59 8.88 13.07
CA PHE A 403 33.41 8.02 12.22
C PHE A 403 34.25 7.05 13.05
N ARG A 404 34.79 7.46 14.21
CA ARG A 404 35.45 6.55 15.16
C ARG A 404 34.51 5.47 15.68
N LYS A 405 33.28 5.83 16.07
CA LYS A 405 32.25 4.85 16.47
C LYS A 405 31.87 3.89 15.33
N LEU A 406 31.96 4.32 14.08
CA LEU A 406 31.73 3.43 12.93
C LEU A 406 32.90 2.47 12.70
N GLU A 407 34.12 2.93 12.95
CA GLU A 407 35.34 2.14 12.86
C GLU A 407 35.42 1.07 13.97
N GLU A 408 35.06 1.40 15.21
CA GLU A 408 35.06 0.48 16.36
C GLU A 408 34.11 -0.73 16.20
N LYS A 409 33.14 -0.66 15.29
CA LYS A 409 32.15 -1.73 15.05
C LYS A 409 32.70 -2.92 14.25
N ASP A 410 34.02 -3.11 14.23
CA ASP A 410 34.74 -4.18 13.53
C ASP A 410 34.24 -4.40 12.09
N THR A 411 34.06 -3.29 11.36
CA THR A 411 33.65 -3.37 9.96
C THR A 411 34.85 -3.38 9.05
N LYS A 412 34.87 -4.30 8.08
CA LYS A 412 35.89 -4.37 7.02
C LYS A 412 36.19 -2.99 6.43
N ASP A 413 37.48 -2.69 6.24
CA ASP A 413 37.97 -1.39 5.77
C ASP A 413 37.32 -0.93 4.45
N ASP A 414 37.10 -1.84 3.49
CA ASP A 414 36.40 -1.52 2.24
C ASP A 414 34.93 -1.10 2.48
N THR A 415 34.26 -1.72 3.45
CA THR A 415 32.89 -1.34 3.82
C THR A 415 32.86 0.01 4.53
N PHE A 416 33.84 0.27 5.41
CA PHE A 416 34.00 1.58 6.05
C PHE A 416 34.24 2.67 5.00
N ASN A 417 35.20 2.48 4.10
CA ASN A 417 35.51 3.42 3.03
C ASN A 417 34.30 3.71 2.14
N LYS A 418 33.53 2.68 1.77
CA LYS A 418 32.29 2.87 0.99
C LYS A 418 31.28 3.77 1.70
N ARG A 419 31.16 3.67 3.03
CA ARG A 419 30.31 4.57 3.83
C ARG A 419 30.81 6.00 3.78
N ILE A 420 32.11 6.22 4.02
CA ILE A 420 32.73 7.55 3.92
C ILE A 420 32.51 8.15 2.52
N VAL A 421 32.66 7.34 1.47
CA VAL A 421 32.39 7.75 0.07
C VAL A 421 30.93 8.12 -0.16
N HIS A 422 29.97 7.47 0.50
CA HIS A 422 28.56 7.87 0.43
C HIS A 422 28.31 9.21 1.14
N TYR A 423 28.92 9.42 2.31
CA TYR A 423 28.79 10.66 3.06
C TYR A 423 29.39 11.84 2.30
N ILE A 424 30.61 11.71 1.78
CA ILE A 424 31.23 12.80 1.00
C ILE A 424 30.41 13.17 -0.23
N LYS A 425 29.83 12.19 -0.95
CA LYS A 425 28.95 12.47 -2.10
C LYS A 425 27.70 13.24 -1.71
N PHE A 426 27.13 12.94 -0.55
CA PHE A 426 25.98 13.68 -0.02
C PHE A 426 26.38 15.11 0.37
N TYR A 427 27.48 15.31 1.11
CA TYR A 427 27.98 16.64 1.46
C TYR A 427 28.41 17.46 0.23
N GLN A 428 29.00 16.84 -0.79
CA GLN A 428 29.29 17.47 -2.07
C GLN A 428 28.01 17.96 -2.76
N PHE A 429 26.95 17.15 -2.77
CA PHE A 429 25.65 17.58 -3.26
C PHE A 429 25.12 18.79 -2.46
N LEU A 430 25.20 18.75 -1.13
CA LEU A 430 24.74 19.85 -0.28
C LEU A 430 25.49 21.15 -0.56
N ASN A 431 26.81 21.05 -0.74
CA ASN A 431 27.68 22.17 -1.05
C ASN A 431 27.37 22.77 -2.44
N VAL A 432 27.26 21.94 -3.48
CA VAL A 432 26.94 22.39 -4.85
C VAL A 432 25.56 23.03 -4.93
N ARG A 433 24.60 22.57 -4.12
CA ARG A 433 23.25 23.15 -4.03
C ARG A 433 23.17 24.40 -3.15
N GLY A 434 24.26 24.79 -2.50
CA GLY A 434 24.33 25.99 -1.68
C GLY A 434 23.72 25.85 -0.28
N TYR A 435 23.43 24.63 0.19
CA TYR A 435 22.96 24.41 1.56
C TYR A 435 24.06 24.61 2.60
N MET A 436 25.33 24.56 2.17
CA MET A 436 26.50 24.79 3.02
C MET A 436 27.69 25.33 2.21
N LYS A 437 28.57 26.08 2.87
CA LYS A 437 29.71 26.75 2.22
C LYS A 437 30.90 25.83 1.99
N GLU A 438 31.21 24.98 2.97
CA GLU A 438 32.37 24.09 2.96
C GLU A 438 32.00 22.76 3.61
N ILE A 439 32.66 21.69 3.20
CA ILE A 439 32.45 20.33 3.74
C ILE A 439 33.20 20.22 5.07
N PRO A 440 32.55 19.81 6.18
CA PRO A 440 33.10 19.88 7.54
C PRO A 440 34.09 18.75 7.87
N PHE A 441 34.65 18.05 6.87
CA PHE A 441 35.65 17.02 7.08
C PHE A 441 36.45 16.75 5.80
N LYS A 442 37.65 16.19 5.96
CA LYS A 442 38.50 15.77 4.84
C LYS A 442 38.46 14.25 4.69
N PRO A 443 37.95 13.69 3.58
CA PRO A 443 37.85 12.24 3.39
C PRO A 443 39.18 11.51 3.55
N GLU A 444 40.29 12.15 3.19
CA GLU A 444 41.64 11.58 3.21
C GLU A 444 42.09 11.18 4.62
N TYR A 445 41.54 11.79 5.67
CA TYR A 445 41.85 11.46 7.06
C TYR A 445 41.19 10.16 7.53
N TYR A 446 40.12 9.73 6.86
CA TYR A 446 39.32 8.58 7.27
C TYR A 446 39.49 7.38 6.35
N LEU A 447 39.78 7.60 5.06
CA LEU A 447 39.91 6.51 4.10
C LEU A 447 41.07 5.60 4.47
N LYS A 448 40.74 4.33 4.72
CA LYS A 448 41.68 3.30 5.12
C LYS A 448 42.33 2.66 3.90
N LYS A 449 43.57 2.21 4.06
CA LYS A 449 44.25 1.43 3.03
C LYS A 449 43.65 0.02 3.00
N THR A 450 42.91 -0.29 1.95
CA THR A 450 42.35 -1.62 1.74
C THR A 450 43.31 -2.46 0.91
N TYR A 451 43.49 -3.71 1.32
CA TYR A 451 44.14 -4.73 0.50
C TYR A 451 43.06 -5.68 -0.02
N PRO A 452 43.14 -6.15 -1.27
CA PRO A 452 42.26 -7.20 -1.75
C PRO A 452 42.44 -8.45 -0.89
N GLU A 453 41.51 -8.70 0.03
CA GLU A 453 41.44 -9.96 0.75
C GLU A 453 40.78 -11.00 -0.14
N HIS A 454 41.45 -12.13 -0.34
CA HIS A 454 40.79 -13.29 -0.91
C HIS A 454 39.94 -13.98 0.15
N HIS A 455 38.81 -14.52 -0.27
CA HIS A 455 37.83 -15.15 0.60
C HIS A 455 37.73 -16.67 0.40
N ASP A 456 38.64 -17.27 -0.38
CA ASP A 456 38.70 -18.71 -0.66
C ASP A 456 37.31 -19.28 -1.01
N ARG A 457 36.64 -18.58 -1.93
CA ARG A 457 35.20 -18.73 -2.21
C ARG A 457 34.88 -19.78 -3.27
N THR A 458 35.83 -20.64 -3.60
CA THR A 458 35.57 -21.72 -4.56
C THR A 458 34.74 -22.81 -3.90
N VAL A 459 33.69 -23.25 -4.57
CA VAL A 459 32.95 -24.46 -4.19
C VAL A 459 33.79 -25.68 -4.53
N GLU A 460 33.99 -26.56 -3.55
CA GLU A 460 34.69 -27.83 -3.75
C GLU A 460 34.00 -28.72 -4.80
N GLU A 461 34.79 -29.43 -5.59
CA GLU A 461 34.29 -30.32 -6.64
C GLU A 461 33.31 -31.36 -6.14
N LYS A 462 33.65 -32.02 -5.03
CA LYS A 462 32.78 -33.01 -4.40
C LYS A 462 31.37 -32.47 -4.13
N VAL A 463 31.27 -31.21 -3.68
CA VAL A 463 30.00 -30.58 -3.31
C VAL A 463 29.16 -30.27 -4.54
N TYR A 464 29.71 -29.59 -5.56
CA TYR A 464 28.91 -29.30 -6.75
C TYR A 464 28.59 -30.55 -7.57
N MET A 465 29.44 -31.58 -7.56
CA MET A 465 29.15 -32.87 -8.18
C MET A 465 28.04 -33.61 -7.44
N GLU A 466 28.02 -33.56 -6.11
CA GLU A 466 26.89 -34.08 -5.32
C GLU A 466 25.57 -33.38 -5.70
N ILE A 467 25.59 -32.05 -5.81
CA ILE A 467 24.43 -31.27 -6.26
C ILE A 467 23.99 -31.71 -7.65
N LEU A 468 24.91 -31.88 -8.60
CA LEU A 468 24.61 -32.35 -9.96
C LEU A 468 23.97 -33.75 -9.97
N HIS A 469 24.51 -34.68 -9.18
CA HIS A 469 23.94 -36.04 -9.06
C HIS A 469 22.55 -36.03 -8.45
N LYS A 470 22.28 -35.18 -7.46
CA LYS A 470 20.98 -35.05 -6.80
C LYS A 470 20.06 -34.02 -7.48
N LEU A 471 20.50 -33.41 -8.59
CA LEU A 471 19.81 -32.27 -9.20
C LEU A 471 18.40 -32.65 -9.64
N TYR A 472 18.13 -33.91 -10.00
CA TYR A 472 16.80 -34.40 -10.36
C TYR A 472 15.73 -34.20 -9.27
N ALA A 473 16.14 -34.09 -8.00
CA ALA A 473 15.24 -33.85 -6.86
C ALA A 473 14.84 -32.38 -6.69
N PHE A 474 15.44 -31.46 -7.45
CA PHE A 474 15.16 -30.02 -7.40
C PHE A 474 14.08 -29.64 -8.43
N PRO A 475 13.33 -28.55 -8.23
CA PRO A 475 12.31 -28.09 -9.19
C PRO A 475 12.94 -27.66 -10.51
N LEU A 476 12.20 -27.74 -11.63
CA LEU A 476 12.76 -27.50 -12.97
C LEU A 476 13.49 -26.15 -13.13
N VAL A 477 12.84 -25.05 -12.78
CA VAL A 477 13.41 -23.71 -12.96
C VAL A 477 14.69 -23.51 -12.13
N PRO A 478 14.72 -23.82 -10.82
CA PRO A 478 15.94 -23.81 -10.03
C PRO A 478 17.08 -24.67 -10.61
N ARG A 479 16.78 -25.87 -11.14
CA ARG A 479 17.80 -26.71 -11.80
C ARG A 479 18.44 -26.00 -12.98
N LEU A 480 17.62 -25.42 -13.86
CA LEU A 480 18.11 -24.72 -15.04
C LEU A 480 18.93 -23.49 -14.64
N ILE A 481 18.48 -22.69 -13.67
CA ILE A 481 19.23 -21.53 -13.17
C ILE A 481 20.58 -21.98 -12.59
N PHE A 482 20.61 -23.04 -11.78
CA PHE A 482 21.84 -23.58 -11.21
C PHE A 482 22.83 -24.01 -12.29
N LEU A 483 22.38 -24.73 -13.33
CA LEU A 483 23.24 -25.15 -14.44
C LEU A 483 23.90 -23.94 -15.13
N HIS A 484 23.20 -22.81 -15.26
CA HIS A 484 23.84 -21.58 -15.77
C HIS A 484 24.94 -21.09 -14.82
N LEU A 485 24.63 -20.96 -13.53
CA LEU A 485 25.60 -20.47 -12.55
C LEU A 485 26.87 -21.33 -12.53
N TRP A 486 26.70 -22.64 -12.50
CA TRP A 486 27.80 -23.61 -12.47
C TRP A 486 28.58 -23.65 -13.78
N CYS A 487 27.93 -23.78 -14.94
CA CYS A 487 28.62 -23.89 -16.23
C CYS A 487 29.27 -22.60 -16.72
N THR A 488 28.70 -21.43 -16.37
CA THR A 488 29.04 -20.16 -17.04
C THR A 488 29.54 -19.06 -16.11
N GLY A 489 29.47 -19.28 -14.79
CA GLY A 489 29.90 -18.28 -13.79
C GLY A 489 29.15 -16.95 -13.88
N LEU A 490 27.99 -16.91 -14.54
CA LEU A 490 27.16 -15.70 -14.65
C LEU A 490 26.66 -15.25 -13.27
N ARG A 491 26.44 -13.95 -13.12
CA ARG A 491 25.79 -13.44 -11.90
C ARG A 491 24.34 -13.89 -11.88
N ILE A 492 23.79 -14.13 -10.69
CA ILE A 492 22.38 -14.53 -10.56
C ILE A 492 21.41 -13.54 -11.23
N SER A 493 21.68 -12.23 -11.17
CA SER A 493 20.85 -11.25 -11.86
C SER A 493 20.92 -11.36 -13.38
N GLU A 494 22.08 -11.72 -13.93
CA GLU A 494 22.28 -11.96 -15.36
C GLU A 494 21.48 -13.20 -15.80
N VAL A 495 21.55 -14.31 -15.06
CA VAL A 495 20.80 -15.53 -15.36
C VAL A 495 19.29 -15.31 -15.26
N CYS A 496 18.81 -14.70 -14.19
CA CYS A 496 17.39 -14.46 -13.96
C CYS A 496 16.74 -13.50 -14.97
N THR A 497 17.54 -12.73 -15.71
CA THR A 497 17.04 -11.76 -16.71
C THR A 497 17.29 -12.20 -18.17
N LEU A 498 17.74 -13.43 -18.40
CA LEU A 498 17.85 -13.99 -19.75
C LEU A 498 16.49 -13.99 -20.47
N LYS A 499 16.51 -13.63 -21.75
CA LYS A 499 15.34 -13.55 -22.63
C LYS A 499 15.31 -14.69 -23.64
N GLY A 500 14.15 -14.99 -24.23
CA GLY A 500 13.95 -16.12 -25.14
C GLY A 500 14.90 -16.15 -26.34
N ASP A 501 15.44 -15.00 -26.74
CA ASP A 501 16.44 -14.84 -27.80
C ASP A 501 17.89 -14.84 -27.32
N ALA A 502 18.18 -15.31 -26.10
CA ALA A 502 19.54 -15.27 -25.55
C ALA A 502 20.48 -16.33 -26.14
N TYR A 503 19.97 -17.43 -26.71
CA TYR A 503 20.79 -18.57 -27.16
C TYR A 503 20.97 -18.59 -28.68
N TYR A 504 22.21 -18.64 -29.13
CA TYR A 504 22.61 -18.61 -30.53
C TYR A 504 23.44 -19.83 -30.91
N TRP A 505 23.36 -20.20 -32.18
CA TRP A 505 24.22 -21.19 -32.82
C TRP A 505 24.78 -20.53 -34.07
N ASP A 506 26.10 -20.48 -34.20
CA ASP A 506 26.76 -19.84 -35.35
C ASP A 506 27.09 -20.83 -36.48
N GLY A 507 26.89 -22.13 -36.25
CA GLY A 507 27.25 -23.20 -37.18
C GLY A 507 28.23 -24.19 -36.57
N GLU A 508 29.07 -23.74 -35.63
CA GLU A 508 30.15 -24.51 -35.02
C GLU A 508 30.00 -24.56 -33.50
N ASP A 509 29.74 -23.40 -32.88
CA ASP A 509 29.67 -23.21 -31.44
C ASP A 509 28.31 -22.66 -30.99
N ALA A 510 27.99 -23.00 -29.74
CA ALA A 510 26.81 -22.46 -29.06
C ALA A 510 27.19 -21.25 -28.21
N TRP A 511 26.39 -20.18 -28.32
CA TRP A 511 26.65 -18.90 -27.67
C TRP A 511 25.47 -18.46 -26.81
N LEU A 512 25.78 -17.74 -25.74
CA LEU A 512 24.81 -17.10 -24.86
C LEU A 512 25.05 -15.59 -24.85
N LYS A 513 24.04 -14.83 -25.29
CA LYS A 513 23.99 -13.37 -25.18
C LYS A 513 23.39 -12.96 -23.83
N VAL A 514 24.10 -12.11 -23.11
CA VAL A 514 23.74 -11.70 -21.74
C VAL A 514 23.85 -10.18 -21.59
N TYR A 515 22.80 -9.54 -21.11
CA TYR A 515 22.85 -8.14 -20.70
C TYR A 515 23.36 -8.01 -19.27
N GLN A 516 24.46 -7.28 -19.08
CA GLN A 516 25.06 -7.04 -17.77
C GLN A 516 24.54 -5.76 -17.14
N ILE A 517 23.57 -5.87 -16.23
CA ILE A 517 22.98 -4.71 -15.52
C ILE A 517 24.04 -3.84 -14.82
N LYS A 518 25.05 -4.48 -14.19
CA LYS A 518 26.11 -3.74 -13.48
C LYS A 518 27.01 -2.95 -14.44
N MET A 519 27.27 -3.51 -15.62
CA MET A 519 28.18 -2.92 -16.62
C MET A 519 27.44 -2.07 -17.65
N LYS A 520 26.11 -2.20 -17.72
CA LYS A 520 25.23 -1.60 -18.73
C LYS A 520 25.68 -1.94 -20.16
N ALA A 521 26.09 -3.20 -20.37
CA ALA A 521 26.63 -3.67 -21.63
C ALA A 521 26.19 -5.11 -21.91
N ASP A 522 26.06 -5.46 -23.20
CA ASP A 522 25.90 -6.83 -23.64
C ASP A 522 27.25 -7.55 -23.64
N LYS A 523 27.23 -8.85 -23.33
CA LYS A 523 28.34 -9.76 -23.59
C LYS A 523 27.85 -11.04 -24.25
N MET A 524 28.73 -11.68 -25.00
CA MET A 524 28.51 -13.03 -25.54
C MET A 524 29.55 -13.96 -24.96
N ILE A 525 29.11 -15.12 -24.50
CA ILE A 525 29.99 -16.16 -23.97
C ILE A 525 29.70 -17.50 -24.65
N PRO A 526 30.72 -18.33 -24.92
CA PRO A 526 30.50 -19.69 -25.40
C PRO A 526 29.86 -20.53 -24.29
N ILE A 527 29.01 -21.47 -24.69
CA ILE A 527 28.33 -22.40 -23.79
C ILE A 527 28.39 -23.83 -24.33
N PRO A 528 28.29 -24.86 -23.47
CA PRO A 528 28.23 -26.24 -23.94
C PRO A 528 27.01 -26.49 -24.85
N LEU A 529 27.19 -27.24 -25.93
CA LEU A 529 26.12 -27.61 -26.86
C LEU A 529 24.93 -28.30 -26.16
N VAL A 530 25.20 -29.09 -25.12
CA VAL A 530 24.16 -29.73 -24.30
C VAL A 530 23.28 -28.68 -23.61
N MET A 531 23.88 -27.60 -23.09
CA MET A 531 23.15 -26.50 -22.46
C MET A 531 22.24 -25.79 -23.45
N TYR A 532 22.75 -25.48 -24.65
CA TYR A 532 21.98 -24.90 -25.74
C TYR A 532 20.77 -25.76 -26.10
N ARG A 533 20.97 -27.07 -26.31
CA ARG A 533 19.89 -28.02 -26.66
C ARG A 533 18.83 -28.11 -25.56
N ILE A 534 19.23 -28.19 -24.29
CA ILE A 534 18.30 -28.22 -23.14
C ILE A 534 17.46 -26.94 -23.12
N MET A 535 18.10 -25.78 -23.26
CA MET A 535 17.41 -24.49 -23.16
C MET A 535 16.52 -24.21 -24.37
N ARG A 536 16.92 -24.60 -25.59
CA ARG A 536 16.05 -24.52 -26.77
C ARG A 536 14.78 -25.34 -26.60
N LYS A 537 14.91 -26.59 -26.15
CA LYS A 537 13.75 -27.45 -25.88
C LYS A 537 12.85 -26.88 -24.78
N TYR A 538 13.44 -26.29 -23.74
CA TYR A 538 12.68 -25.61 -22.68
C TYR A 538 11.92 -24.39 -23.21
N ILE A 539 12.59 -23.49 -23.95
CA ILE A 539 12.01 -22.28 -24.55
C ILE A 539 10.84 -22.62 -25.48
N GLU A 540 11.01 -23.64 -26.32
CA GLU A 540 9.98 -24.11 -27.25
C GLU A 540 8.78 -24.72 -26.51
N ARG A 541 9.02 -25.57 -25.51
CA ARG A 541 7.97 -26.22 -24.73
C ARG A 541 7.14 -25.25 -23.89
N GLU A 542 7.77 -24.23 -23.33
CA GLU A 542 7.10 -23.20 -22.51
C GLU A 542 6.58 -22.01 -23.35
N HIS A 543 6.70 -22.08 -24.69
CA HIS A 543 6.27 -21.03 -25.63
C HIS A 543 6.81 -19.64 -25.29
N ILE A 544 8.10 -19.56 -24.92
CA ILE A 544 8.74 -18.30 -24.52
C ILE A 544 9.08 -17.48 -25.78
N ARG A 545 8.53 -16.26 -25.87
CA ARG A 545 8.78 -15.34 -26.99
C ARG A 545 10.17 -14.70 -26.88
N PRO A 546 10.76 -14.21 -28.00
CA PRO A 546 12.11 -13.63 -28.03
C PRO A 546 12.40 -12.62 -26.91
N LYS A 547 11.50 -11.67 -26.67
CA LYS A 547 11.69 -10.60 -25.69
C LYS A 547 11.19 -10.93 -24.28
N ASP A 548 10.53 -12.07 -24.10
CA ASP A 548 10.03 -12.49 -22.79
C ASP A 548 11.18 -13.08 -21.96
N TYR A 549 11.11 -12.90 -20.63
CA TYR A 549 12.03 -13.59 -19.72
C TYR A 549 11.86 -15.10 -19.81
N ILE A 550 12.99 -15.82 -19.86
CA ILE A 550 13.00 -17.29 -19.85
C ILE A 550 12.52 -17.80 -18.49
N PHE A 551 13.06 -17.24 -17.42
CA PHE A 551 12.68 -17.58 -16.05
C PHE A 551 11.72 -16.50 -15.53
N LYS A 552 10.44 -16.85 -15.37
CA LYS A 552 9.39 -15.93 -14.95
C LYS A 552 9.08 -16.06 -13.47
N GLY A 553 8.91 -14.92 -12.79
CA GLY A 553 8.34 -14.85 -11.45
C GLY A 553 6.82 -15.02 -11.46
N LYS A 554 6.20 -15.06 -10.27
CA LYS A 554 4.74 -15.17 -10.11
C LYS A 554 3.96 -13.98 -10.71
N ASP A 555 4.62 -12.83 -10.81
CA ASP A 555 4.11 -11.57 -11.38
C ASP A 555 4.32 -11.49 -12.90
N GLY A 556 4.83 -12.55 -13.54
CA GLY A 556 5.17 -12.57 -14.97
C GLY A 556 6.46 -11.82 -15.33
N GLY A 557 7.08 -11.14 -14.37
CA GLY A 557 8.38 -10.49 -14.51
C GLY A 557 9.55 -11.48 -14.45
N ALA A 558 10.78 -10.96 -14.41
CA ALA A 558 11.98 -11.78 -14.27
C ALA A 558 11.98 -12.58 -12.95
N TYR A 559 12.58 -13.76 -12.95
CA TYR A 559 12.74 -14.56 -11.73
C TYR A 559 13.52 -13.80 -10.67
N ARG A 560 13.11 -13.91 -9.40
CA ARG A 560 13.78 -13.18 -8.31
C ARG A 560 14.99 -13.96 -7.84
N GLY A 561 16.17 -13.34 -7.90
CA GLY A 561 17.42 -14.00 -7.49
C GLY A 561 17.42 -14.40 -6.00
N THR A 562 16.73 -13.64 -5.15
CA THR A 562 16.54 -13.96 -3.73
C THR A 562 15.64 -15.19 -3.54
N THR A 563 14.54 -15.29 -4.29
CA THR A 563 13.66 -16.45 -4.28
C THR A 563 14.41 -17.70 -4.72
N PHE A 564 15.18 -17.63 -5.80
CA PHE A 564 16.03 -18.74 -6.24
C PHE A 564 16.99 -19.18 -5.13
N ARG A 565 17.72 -18.25 -4.51
CA ARG A 565 18.69 -18.59 -3.46
C ARG A 565 18.03 -19.30 -2.27
N GLN A 566 16.89 -18.79 -1.80
CA GLN A 566 16.17 -19.38 -0.67
C GLN A 566 15.63 -20.78 -1.01
N GLU A 567 15.00 -20.92 -2.16
CA GLU A 567 14.46 -22.20 -2.63
C GLU A 567 15.58 -23.21 -2.83
N PHE A 568 16.65 -22.83 -3.53
CA PHE A 568 17.77 -23.73 -3.79
C PHE A 568 18.45 -24.19 -2.50
N GLN A 569 18.66 -23.29 -1.53
CA GLN A 569 19.19 -23.64 -0.20
C GLN A 569 18.29 -24.68 0.49
N GLN A 570 16.98 -24.49 0.52
CA GLN A 570 16.05 -25.44 1.15
C GLN A 570 16.15 -26.84 0.53
N TYR A 571 16.36 -26.92 -0.79
CA TYR A 571 16.57 -28.19 -1.46
C TYR A 571 17.97 -28.76 -1.18
N CYS A 572 19.01 -27.94 -1.03
CA CYS A 572 20.31 -28.41 -0.55
C CYS A 572 20.20 -29.06 0.83
N ASP A 573 19.50 -28.40 1.76
CA ASP A 573 19.27 -28.90 3.12
C ASP A 573 18.48 -30.21 3.10
N LYS A 574 17.37 -30.23 2.35
CA LYS A 574 16.48 -31.41 2.22
C LYS A 574 17.20 -32.62 1.63
N ASN A 575 18.13 -32.41 0.70
CA ASN A 575 18.87 -33.48 0.03
C ASN A 575 20.20 -33.81 0.74
N GLY A 576 20.49 -33.20 1.88
CA GLY A 576 21.68 -33.47 2.69
C GLY A 576 22.99 -33.15 1.96
N ILE A 577 23.02 -32.08 1.16
CA ILE A 577 24.23 -31.66 0.44
C ILE A 577 25.32 -31.29 1.44
N ALA A 578 26.52 -31.86 1.29
CA ALA A 578 27.62 -31.78 2.25
C ALA A 578 27.14 -32.04 3.70
N ASP A 579 26.46 -33.18 3.89
CA ASP A 579 25.91 -33.62 5.18
C ASP A 579 24.94 -32.61 5.82
N GLY A 580 24.29 -31.79 4.99
CA GLY A 580 23.33 -30.76 5.42
C GLY A 580 23.98 -29.47 5.94
N SER A 581 25.30 -29.34 5.86
CA SER A 581 26.04 -28.16 6.31
C SER A 581 26.28 -27.12 5.21
N TYR A 582 25.95 -27.46 3.95
CA TYR A 582 26.29 -26.63 2.82
C TYR A 582 25.50 -25.31 2.78
N ILE A 583 26.20 -24.18 2.70
CA ILE A 583 25.60 -22.85 2.52
C ILE A 583 25.78 -22.42 1.06
N PHE A 584 24.70 -22.48 0.29
CA PHE A 584 24.68 -22.11 -1.11
C PHE A 584 24.83 -20.60 -1.31
N LYS A 585 25.87 -20.21 -2.06
CA LYS A 585 26.11 -18.84 -2.47
C LYS A 585 26.33 -18.78 -3.98
N THR A 586 25.44 -18.07 -4.65
CA THR A 586 25.43 -17.96 -6.12
C THR A 586 26.73 -17.43 -6.71
N HIS A 587 27.45 -16.57 -5.98
CA HIS A 587 28.68 -15.95 -6.46
C HIS A 587 29.90 -16.88 -6.35
N ASP A 588 29.84 -17.91 -5.50
CA ASP A 588 30.95 -18.82 -5.25
C ASP A 588 31.23 -19.67 -6.49
N TYR A 589 30.21 -20.04 -7.27
CA TYR A 589 30.37 -20.72 -8.56
C TYR A 589 31.10 -19.88 -9.62
N ARG A 590 30.95 -18.55 -9.56
CA ARG A 590 31.73 -17.65 -10.42
C ARG A 590 33.20 -17.61 -10.00
N HIS A 591 33.49 -17.69 -8.70
CA HIS A 591 34.86 -17.85 -8.22
C HIS A 591 35.43 -19.19 -8.65
N THR A 592 34.70 -20.29 -8.47
CA THR A 592 35.12 -21.63 -8.93
C THR A 592 35.51 -21.62 -10.40
N LEU A 593 34.66 -21.10 -11.29
CA LEU A 593 34.96 -21.08 -12.72
C LEU A 593 36.18 -20.21 -13.07
N ALA A 594 36.29 -19.03 -12.44
CA ALA A 594 37.42 -18.13 -12.68
C ALA A 594 38.76 -18.75 -12.24
N THR A 595 38.77 -19.41 -11.08
CA THR A 595 39.94 -20.14 -10.59
C THR A 595 40.30 -21.31 -11.51
N GLN A 596 39.31 -22.11 -11.93
CA GLN A 596 39.52 -23.23 -12.86
C GLN A 596 40.13 -22.77 -14.19
N PHE A 597 39.59 -21.73 -14.82
CA PHE A 597 40.16 -21.19 -16.05
C PHE A 597 41.61 -20.72 -15.85
N TYR A 598 41.90 -20.10 -14.71
CA TYR A 598 43.26 -19.67 -14.43
C TYR A 598 44.23 -20.83 -14.19
N ASP A 599 43.78 -21.89 -13.53
CA ASP A 599 44.55 -23.13 -13.31
C ASP A 599 44.81 -23.89 -14.62
N GLU A 600 43.92 -23.76 -15.60
CA GLU A 600 44.03 -24.28 -16.97
C GLU A 600 44.84 -23.37 -17.91
N ASP A 601 45.63 -22.44 -17.37
CA ASP A 601 46.51 -21.52 -18.11
C ASP A 601 45.77 -20.53 -19.05
N VAL A 602 44.46 -20.30 -18.84
CA VAL A 602 43.72 -19.24 -19.56
C VAL A 602 44.21 -17.86 -19.09
N SER A 603 44.45 -16.96 -20.06
CA SER A 603 44.95 -15.61 -19.75
C SER A 603 43.95 -14.80 -18.90
N ILE A 604 44.47 -13.96 -18.00
CA ILE A 604 43.63 -13.11 -17.14
C ILE A 604 42.76 -12.14 -17.96
N GLN A 605 43.23 -11.72 -19.14
CA GLN A 605 42.48 -10.91 -20.10
C GLN A 605 41.27 -11.68 -20.64
N THR A 606 41.47 -12.94 -21.04
CA THR A 606 40.38 -13.80 -21.52
C THR A 606 39.36 -14.06 -20.42
N ILE A 607 39.81 -14.34 -19.18
CA ILE A 607 38.90 -14.51 -18.03
C ILE A 607 38.13 -13.22 -17.74
N ARG A 608 38.79 -12.04 -17.80
CA ARG A 608 38.15 -10.72 -17.64
C ARG A 608 37.03 -10.53 -18.67
N ASP A 609 37.31 -10.81 -19.93
CA ASP A 609 36.36 -10.61 -21.02
C ASP A 609 35.19 -11.61 -20.93
N TYR A 610 35.47 -12.87 -20.62
CA TYR A 610 34.45 -13.90 -20.37
C TYR A 610 33.52 -13.52 -19.21
N LEU A 611 34.10 -13.10 -18.08
CA LEU A 611 33.35 -12.68 -16.90
C LEU A 611 32.64 -11.33 -17.15
N GLY A 612 33.11 -10.50 -18.09
CA GLY A 612 32.60 -9.16 -18.35
C GLY A 612 32.96 -8.22 -17.20
N HIS A 613 34.26 -8.14 -16.89
CA HIS A 613 34.84 -7.23 -15.91
C HIS A 613 35.48 -6.01 -16.58
N PHE A 614 35.42 -4.84 -15.94
CA PHE A 614 35.98 -3.61 -16.50
C PHE A 614 37.51 -3.58 -16.46
N SER A 615 38.10 -4.14 -15.41
CA SER A 615 39.55 -4.14 -15.19
C SER A 615 40.04 -5.52 -14.80
N GLU A 616 41.31 -5.78 -15.07
CA GLU A 616 41.98 -7.01 -14.66
C GLU A 616 42.04 -7.14 -13.13
N GLU A 617 42.16 -6.01 -12.42
CA GLU A 617 42.11 -5.94 -10.96
C GLU A 617 40.85 -6.61 -10.41
N MET A 618 39.70 -6.40 -11.06
CA MET A 618 38.45 -7.07 -10.67
C MET A 618 38.52 -8.58 -10.87
N THR A 619 39.22 -9.06 -11.89
CA THR A 619 39.37 -10.51 -12.17
C THR A 619 40.38 -11.16 -11.23
N LYS A 620 41.46 -10.45 -10.85
CA LYS A 620 42.45 -10.93 -9.88
C LYS A 620 41.82 -11.29 -8.53
N GLN A 621 40.74 -10.63 -8.13
CA GLN A 621 39.96 -10.96 -6.93
C GLN A 621 39.23 -12.32 -7.00
N TYR A 622 39.10 -12.92 -8.19
CA TYR A 622 38.42 -14.21 -8.39
C TYR A 622 39.37 -15.38 -8.56
N VAL A 623 40.62 -15.09 -8.92
CA VAL A 623 41.64 -16.09 -9.16
C VAL A 623 42.38 -16.30 -7.85
N ASP A 624 42.05 -17.37 -7.15
CA ASP A 624 42.84 -17.84 -6.03
C ASP A 624 43.96 -18.76 -6.50
N PHE A 625 44.95 -19.01 -5.66
CA PHE A 625 45.97 -20.06 -5.85
C PHE A 625 47.26 -19.72 -6.63
N MET A 626 47.92 -18.61 -6.30
CA MET A 626 49.36 -18.44 -6.61
C MET A 626 50.26 -19.60 -6.08
N PRO A 627 50.03 -20.19 -4.88
CA PRO A 627 50.93 -21.22 -4.34
C PRO A 627 51.04 -22.49 -5.19
N LYS A 628 49.95 -23.02 -5.76
CA LYS A 628 49.98 -24.23 -6.61
C LYS A 628 50.70 -23.98 -7.93
N ARG A 629 50.51 -22.80 -8.53
CA ARG A 629 51.24 -22.45 -9.76
C ARG A 629 52.72 -22.22 -9.47
N ILE A 630 53.06 -21.58 -8.35
CA ILE A 630 54.45 -21.45 -7.91
C ILE A 630 55.05 -22.83 -7.66
N GLU A 631 54.33 -23.72 -6.98
CA GLU A 631 54.76 -25.11 -6.72
C GLU A 631 54.94 -25.89 -8.02
N LYS A 632 53.95 -25.90 -8.92
CA LYS A 632 54.03 -26.59 -10.22
C LYS A 632 55.12 -26.00 -11.13
N ALA A 633 55.28 -24.68 -11.15
CA ALA A 633 56.34 -24.01 -11.91
C ALA A 633 57.72 -24.28 -11.31
N SER A 634 57.82 -24.30 -9.97
CA SER A 634 59.00 -24.68 -9.21
C SER A 634 59.38 -26.14 -9.50
N ASP A 635 58.44 -27.08 -9.40
CA ASP A 635 58.62 -28.49 -9.76
C ASP A 635 59.08 -28.64 -11.21
N THR A 636 58.48 -27.91 -12.13
CA THR A 636 58.85 -27.93 -13.56
C THR A 636 60.26 -27.36 -13.77
N TYR A 637 60.62 -26.31 -13.03
CA TYR A 637 61.95 -25.70 -13.06
C TYR A 637 63.02 -26.65 -12.53
N PHE A 638 62.76 -27.31 -11.39
CA PHE A 638 63.69 -28.25 -10.74
C PHE A 638 63.76 -29.62 -11.43
N LYS A 639 62.78 -29.99 -12.27
CA LYS A 639 62.85 -31.18 -13.14
C LYS A 639 63.82 -31.04 -14.33
N LYS A 640 64.30 -29.82 -14.64
CA LYS A 640 65.29 -29.63 -15.70
C LYS A 640 66.66 -30.14 -15.23
N PRO A 641 67.39 -30.95 -16.03
CA PRO A 641 68.66 -31.54 -15.60
C PRO A 641 69.70 -30.52 -15.11
N GLU A 642 69.69 -29.32 -15.68
CA GLU A 642 70.59 -28.22 -15.35
C GLU A 642 70.30 -27.57 -13.98
N ASN A 643 69.09 -27.77 -13.46
CA ASN A 643 68.58 -27.17 -12.22
C ASN A 643 68.30 -28.20 -11.13
N ASP A 644 68.43 -29.49 -11.44
CA ASP A 644 68.26 -30.58 -10.49
C ASP A 644 69.52 -30.70 -9.63
N LEU A 645 69.42 -30.33 -8.34
CA LEU A 645 70.52 -30.46 -7.37
C LEU A 645 71.02 -31.90 -7.24
N ALA A 646 70.17 -32.90 -7.45
CA ALA A 646 70.53 -34.31 -7.35
C ALA A 646 71.47 -34.76 -8.49
N SER A 647 71.42 -34.09 -9.66
CA SER A 647 72.26 -34.41 -10.81
C SER A 647 73.76 -34.20 -10.57
N THR A 648 74.12 -33.24 -9.71
CA THR A 648 75.51 -32.94 -9.31
C THR A 648 76.02 -33.75 -8.11
N ILE A 649 75.15 -34.48 -7.41
CA ILE A 649 75.53 -35.26 -6.23
C ILE A 649 75.95 -36.67 -6.69
N LYS A 650 77.25 -36.85 -6.96
CA LYS A 650 77.83 -38.21 -7.04
C LYS A 650 77.81 -38.84 -5.65
N ALA A 651 76.88 -39.75 -5.41
CA ALA A 651 76.88 -40.58 -4.20
C ALA A 651 78.20 -41.36 -4.12
N LYS A 652 79.08 -41.00 -3.16
CA LYS A 652 80.22 -41.85 -2.80
C LYS A 652 79.65 -43.17 -2.26
N LYS A 653 79.85 -44.28 -2.99
CA LYS A 653 79.56 -45.62 -2.47
C LYS A 653 80.33 -45.80 -1.16
N ARG A 654 79.59 -46.10 -0.10
CA ARG A 654 80.13 -46.46 1.22
C ARG A 654 80.86 -47.79 1.04
N GLY A 655 82.18 -47.76 0.86
CA GLY A 655 82.95 -48.99 0.61
C GLY A 655 84.42 -48.88 0.24
N GLU A 656 84.97 -47.69 -0.06
CA GLU A 656 86.42 -47.55 -0.27
C GLU A 656 87.03 -46.69 0.84
N ARG A 657 87.58 -47.36 1.86
CA ARG A 657 88.63 -46.79 2.71
C ARG A 657 89.97 -47.04 2.00
N LYS A 658 90.85 -46.03 2.12
CA LYS A 658 92.24 -45.98 1.66
C LYS A 658 92.99 -47.30 1.81
#